data_AF-A0A3B8PY13-F1
#
_entry.id   AF-A0A3B8PY13-F1
#
_cell.length_a   1.000
_cell.length_b   1.000
_cell.length_c   1.000
_cell.angle_alpha   90.00
_cell.angle_beta   90.00
_cell.angle_gamma   90.00
#
_symmetry.space_group_name_H-M   'P 1'
#
loop_
_entity.id
_entity.type
_entity.pdbx_description
1 polymer ?
#
loop_
_entity_poly.entity_id
_entity_poly.type
_entity_poly.pdbx_seq_one_letter_code
_entity_poly.pdbx_strand_id
1 'polypeptide(L)'
;MSEQRTAPRVDQSQQAVTGSQTNVAGDLIQHFPSSDQALATLSQRLKRVRRTRAEELRAITLEFGDPRSLDRLYVVPDLQDFNPPEEYNNPGLIVSRQPAFDTIDAFLRRPNLGDNGHRVLFVLGDAGMGKTSLLLMLKFRHLTSLLPGSGSCELMKLGPDTVKRIQEVPDPSRTLLLLDSLDEDPEAHRDGQGSEARLSQLLPLLRPFHRTILTCRTQFFPENSSHLTTLKGHFVVGAYECPLKYMSLFDDRQVEQCLRRRYHSNWWQRLVRRLTTGNPEDPRLNEARAAAQAMESLRLRPLLLSHIESFVSTDGQPVVDFRNRYAVFHRLVDQWLMRDATKPLGLPPDQSWRVATQLALHLARLGRRHITGDELAEVEVLKDVGRFQIESRSLINRIEARRFQFAHATIPEFLLARALLEWEPGFAMGGVGLSRGAWNFLTAGKKLMSRTTVHLRGVKLDFASLEAAVEWAREEIGFELASIPSGGFEMGSPPTELGRTAYEKLHRVTLTHEFWLGRYPVTQGEYAAVMGNNPSHFKGERRPVENVSWEEATEFCRRLTQLGRDAGVLGPEVAFRLPTEAEWEYACRAGTTGAFNNDSECTMPAGKDPALEQLGWYDKNSGNETHLVGEKEPNRWGLYDMHGNVWEWCLDRAEWSDGVVTNTYVEGIQDPVCWEGAGRVVRGGGYWADARLCRSADRLANGPILRGVSIGFRLAAGQQLADRSGAPVPEAPAGRPVLGAEDNDRESLWASARAY
;
A
#
# COMPACT_ATOMS: atom_id res chain seq x y z
N MET A 1 -26.71 39.63 63.56
CA MET A 1 -27.04 38.28 64.04
C MET A 1 -25.95 37.36 63.50
N SER A 2 -24.83 37.16 64.21
CA SER A 2 -24.64 36.17 65.29
C SER A 2 -24.91 34.75 64.74
N GLU A 3 -23.94 33.83 64.63
CA GLU A 3 -23.17 33.19 65.71
C GLU A 3 -22.03 32.33 65.07
N GLN A 4 -20.78 32.43 65.56
CA GLN A 4 -20.10 31.49 66.49
C GLN A 4 -19.74 30.12 65.85
N ARG A 5 -18.59 29.48 66.07
CA ARG A 5 -17.60 29.55 67.16
C ARG A 5 -16.32 28.74 66.80
N THR A 6 -15.18 29.31 67.17
CA THR A 6 -13.99 28.74 67.86
C THR A 6 -13.11 27.62 67.26
N ALA A 7 -11.84 28.01 67.09
CA ALA A 7 -10.62 27.21 67.27
C ALA A 7 -10.23 27.04 68.76
N PRO A 8 -9.15 26.29 69.04
CA PRO A 8 -8.10 26.71 70.00
C PRO A 8 -6.71 26.76 69.29
N ARG A 9 -5.85 27.79 69.36
CA ARG A 9 -5.08 28.44 70.45
C ARG A 9 -4.16 27.47 71.25
N VAL A 10 -2.92 27.78 71.64
CA VAL A 10 -1.89 28.83 71.38
C VAL A 10 -0.63 28.48 72.19
N ASP A 11 0.53 29.00 71.76
CA ASP A 11 1.81 29.34 72.41
C ASP A 11 2.62 28.44 73.36
N GLN A 12 3.89 28.31 72.94
CA GLN A 12 5.15 28.73 73.59
C GLN A 12 5.14 29.14 75.08
N SER A 13 6.06 28.58 75.86
CA SER A 13 7.33 29.23 76.29
C SER A 13 7.81 28.77 77.68
N GLN A 14 9.13 28.92 77.90
CA GLN A 14 9.91 28.94 79.17
C GLN A 14 10.24 27.61 79.85
N GLN A 15 11.35 27.43 80.57
CA GLN A 15 12.75 27.92 80.56
C GLN A 15 13.47 27.16 81.71
N ALA A 16 14.82 27.28 81.77
CA ALA A 16 15.72 27.01 82.91
C ALA A 16 16.12 25.53 83.18
N VAL A 17 17.36 25.06 82.97
CA VAL A 17 18.73 25.43 83.49
C VAL A 17 19.15 24.51 84.64
N THR A 18 20.23 23.74 84.42
CA THR A 18 21.42 23.43 85.27
C THR A 18 22.12 22.23 84.60
N GLY A 19 23.41 22.17 84.23
CA GLY A 19 24.61 22.87 84.68
C GLY A 19 25.57 21.87 85.34
N SER A 20 26.57 21.32 84.63
CA SER A 20 27.84 20.91 85.23
C SER A 20 28.97 20.78 84.19
N GLN A 21 30.10 21.39 84.54
CA GLN A 21 31.36 21.53 83.82
C GLN A 21 32.16 20.21 83.72
N THR A 22 33.00 20.05 82.69
CA THR A 22 34.49 20.05 82.77
C THR A 22 35.16 19.62 81.46
N ASN A 23 36.26 20.31 81.13
CA ASN A 23 37.23 20.08 80.04
C ASN A 23 37.85 18.67 80.05
N VAL A 24 38.20 18.12 78.88
CA VAL A 24 39.58 17.70 78.53
C VAL A 24 39.72 17.69 76.99
N ALA A 25 40.73 18.40 76.50
CA ALA A 25 41.28 18.25 75.15
C ALA A 25 42.05 16.93 75.03
N GLY A 26 41.90 16.20 73.92
CA GLY A 26 42.74 15.03 73.64
C GLY A 26 42.25 14.16 72.47
N ASP A 27 42.91 14.33 71.33
CA ASP A 27 43.23 13.30 70.33
C ASP A 27 42.12 12.68 69.45
N LEU A 28 41.99 13.20 68.22
CA LEU A 28 42.54 12.55 67.01
C LEU A 28 42.18 13.35 65.74
N ILE A 29 42.94 14.41 65.46
CA ILE A 29 43.22 14.84 64.09
C ILE A 29 44.45 14.05 63.65
N GLN A 30 44.32 13.05 62.78
CA GLN A 30 45.42 12.62 61.92
C GLN A 30 44.93 12.22 60.51
N HIS A 31 45.37 13.05 59.55
CA HIS A 31 45.66 12.75 58.13
C HIS A 31 44.51 12.81 57.12
N PHE A 32 44.18 14.04 56.68
CA PHE A 32 43.82 14.25 55.27
C PHE A 32 45.07 13.95 54.41
N PRO A 33 45.00 13.03 53.42
CA PRO A 33 46.11 12.84 52.49
C PRO A 33 46.31 14.11 51.66
N SER A 34 47.56 14.42 51.33
CA SER A 34 47.90 15.55 50.45
C SER A 34 47.13 15.46 49.13
N SER A 35 46.80 16.62 48.55
CA SER A 35 46.01 16.77 47.32
C SER A 35 46.48 15.85 46.17
N ASP A 36 47.77 15.53 46.12
CA ASP A 36 48.36 14.66 45.10
C ASP A 36 48.04 13.17 45.28
N GLN A 37 47.91 12.67 46.51
CA GLN A 37 47.48 11.29 46.78
C GLN A 37 45.98 11.12 46.49
N ALA A 38 45.15 12.12 46.81
CA ALA A 38 43.74 12.11 46.46
C ALA A 38 43.52 12.16 44.93
N LEU A 39 44.29 12.98 44.21
CA LEU A 39 44.27 13.06 42.74
C LEU A 39 44.82 11.79 42.07
N ALA A 40 45.87 11.17 42.63
CA ALA A 40 46.38 9.89 42.15
C ALA A 40 45.36 8.75 42.36
N THR A 41 44.67 8.73 43.50
CA THR A 41 43.61 7.76 43.82
C THR A 41 42.38 7.97 42.92
N LEU A 42 42.02 9.22 42.65
CA LEU A 42 40.95 9.59 41.71
C LEU A 42 41.32 9.21 40.26
N SER A 43 42.57 9.44 39.86
CA SER A 43 43.12 9.06 38.55
C SER A 43 43.18 7.54 38.37
N GLN A 44 43.59 6.80 39.40
CA GLN A 44 43.54 5.34 39.40
C GLN A 44 42.10 4.81 39.35
N ARG A 45 41.16 5.41 40.10
CA ARG A 45 39.73 5.09 40.00
C ARG A 45 39.18 5.38 38.61
N LEU A 46 39.51 6.53 38.02
CA LEU A 46 39.11 6.90 36.65
C LEU A 46 39.72 5.97 35.59
N LYS A 47 40.99 5.59 35.74
CA LYS A 47 41.65 4.59 34.86
C LYS A 47 41.00 3.21 34.99
N ARG A 48 40.68 2.79 36.21
CA ARG A 48 39.98 1.51 36.48
C ARG A 48 38.58 1.52 35.86
N VAL A 49 37.79 2.57 36.08
CA VAL A 49 36.48 2.76 35.45
C VAL A 49 36.58 2.76 33.91
N ARG A 50 37.58 3.45 33.34
CA ARG A 50 37.82 3.44 31.89
C ARG A 50 38.18 2.05 31.36
N ARG A 51 38.98 1.29 32.11
CA ARG A 51 39.36 -0.09 31.74
C ARG A 51 38.15 -1.03 31.80
N THR A 52 37.37 -0.99 32.88
CA THR A 52 36.14 -1.78 33.03
C THR A 52 35.13 -1.45 31.94
N ARG A 53 34.90 -0.17 31.65
CA ARG A 53 34.05 0.27 30.52
C ARG A 53 34.56 -0.21 29.16
N ALA A 54 35.88 -0.32 28.97
CA ALA A 54 36.48 -0.84 27.74
C ALA A 54 36.34 -2.37 27.60
N GLU A 55 36.45 -3.11 28.70
CA GLU A 55 36.21 -4.56 28.76
C GLU A 55 34.73 -4.88 28.49
N GLU A 56 33.81 -4.14 29.11
CA GLU A 56 32.37 -4.24 28.81
C GLU A 56 32.06 -3.92 27.34
N LEU A 57 32.66 -2.86 26.78
CA LEU A 57 32.44 -2.51 25.37
C LEU A 57 32.91 -3.61 24.42
N ARG A 58 34.02 -4.30 24.75
CA ARG A 58 34.48 -5.47 23.99
C ARG A 58 33.48 -6.62 24.06
N ALA A 59 33.00 -6.97 25.25
CA ALA A 59 32.00 -8.03 25.41
C ALA A 59 30.74 -7.76 24.58
N ILE A 60 30.25 -6.51 24.62
CA ILE A 60 29.11 -6.06 23.82
C ILE A 60 29.40 -6.18 22.33
N THR A 61 30.61 -5.82 21.88
CA THR A 61 30.98 -5.90 20.46
C THR A 61 30.95 -7.35 19.95
N LEU A 62 31.32 -8.33 20.78
CA LEU A 62 31.24 -9.74 20.40
C LEU A 62 29.79 -10.25 20.30
N GLU A 63 28.91 -9.84 21.21
CA GLU A 63 27.53 -10.36 21.27
C GLU A 63 26.55 -9.58 20.36
N PHE A 64 26.73 -8.27 20.20
CA PHE A 64 25.77 -7.36 19.53
C PHE A 64 26.35 -6.56 18.36
N GLY A 65 27.66 -6.63 18.12
CA GLY A 65 28.36 -5.78 17.15
C GLY A 65 28.84 -4.45 17.75
N ASP A 66 29.67 -3.72 16.99
CA ASP A 66 30.35 -2.51 17.47
C ASP A 66 29.40 -1.32 17.68
N PRO A 67 29.18 -0.85 18.93
CA PRO A 67 28.30 0.27 19.20
C PRO A 67 28.80 1.59 18.61
N ARG A 68 30.12 1.76 18.41
CA ARG A 68 30.68 3.01 17.87
C ARG A 68 30.37 3.17 16.39
N SER A 69 30.41 2.07 15.66
CA SER A 69 30.02 2.04 14.25
C SER A 69 28.53 2.32 14.10
N LEU A 70 27.70 1.76 14.98
CA LEU A 70 26.26 2.02 15.00
C LEU A 70 25.94 3.48 15.35
N ASP A 71 26.55 4.07 16.38
CA ASP A 71 26.30 5.46 16.84
C ASP A 71 26.44 6.50 15.71
N ARG A 72 27.41 6.31 14.82
CA ARG A 72 27.63 7.17 13.65
C ARG A 72 26.40 7.20 12.71
N LEU A 73 25.72 6.08 12.58
CA LEU A 73 24.62 5.87 11.64
C LEU A 73 23.24 5.88 12.32
N TYR A 74 23.20 5.79 13.64
CA TYR A 74 21.97 5.59 14.39
C TYR A 74 21.06 6.81 14.32
N VAL A 75 19.81 6.56 13.95
CA VAL A 75 18.71 7.52 14.02
C VAL A 75 17.76 6.99 15.10
N VAL A 76 17.40 7.87 16.04
CA VAL A 76 16.52 7.50 17.15
C VAL A 76 15.12 7.24 16.58
N PRO A 77 14.57 6.02 16.75
CA PRO A 77 13.21 5.70 16.35
C PRO A 77 12.22 6.37 17.30
N ASP A 78 10.98 6.55 16.84
CA ASP A 78 9.90 6.96 17.73
C ASP A 78 9.18 5.74 18.32
N LEU A 79 8.59 5.95 19.49
CA LEU A 79 7.73 5.02 20.19
C LEU A 79 6.30 5.57 20.25
N GLN A 80 5.33 4.66 20.23
CA GLN A 80 3.90 4.94 20.30
C GLN A 80 3.17 3.92 21.19
N ASP A 81 1.93 4.24 21.56
CA ASP A 81 1.08 3.40 22.42
C ASP A 81 0.29 2.32 21.67
N PHE A 82 0.19 2.43 20.34
CA PHE A 82 -0.58 1.53 19.48
C PHE A 82 0.32 0.71 18.57
N ASN A 83 -0.11 -0.49 18.24
CA ASN A 83 0.59 -1.31 17.26
C ASN A 83 0.49 -0.64 15.86
N PRO A 84 1.59 -0.38 15.13
CA PRO A 84 1.53 0.33 13.85
C PRO A 84 0.51 -0.20 12.81
N PRO A 85 0.29 -1.53 12.65
CA PRO A 85 -0.77 -2.06 11.79
C PRO A 85 -2.20 -1.66 12.19
N GLU A 86 -2.48 -1.38 13.47
CA GLU A 86 -3.81 -0.91 13.92
C GLU A 86 -4.12 0.51 13.39
N GLU A 87 -3.10 1.35 13.21
CA GLU A 87 -3.22 2.69 12.64
C GLU A 87 -3.73 2.63 11.19
N TYR A 88 -3.21 1.69 10.38
CA TYR A 88 -3.64 1.49 9.00
C TYR A 88 -5.07 0.96 8.89
N ASN A 89 -5.50 0.13 9.84
CA ASN A 89 -6.83 -0.47 9.84
C ASN A 89 -7.89 0.47 10.46
N ASN A 90 -7.47 1.57 11.09
CA ASN A 90 -8.37 2.46 11.81
C ASN A 90 -7.99 3.94 11.59
N PRO A 91 -8.36 4.55 10.44
CA PRO A 91 -7.93 5.89 10.04
C PRO A 91 -8.40 7.02 10.96
N GLY A 92 -9.32 6.76 11.91
CA GLY A 92 -9.70 7.69 12.97
C GLY A 92 -8.81 7.67 14.21
N LEU A 93 -7.79 6.80 14.26
CA LEU A 93 -6.91 6.63 15.40
C LEU A 93 -5.83 7.72 15.43
N ILE A 94 -5.90 8.62 16.42
CA ILE A 94 -4.85 9.62 16.66
C ILE A 94 -3.72 8.96 17.45
N VAL A 95 -2.57 8.77 16.79
CA VAL A 95 -1.38 8.15 17.40
C VAL A 95 -0.36 9.23 17.76
N SER A 96 0.02 9.30 19.03
CA SER A 96 1.12 10.16 19.51
C SER A 96 2.44 9.41 19.39
N ARG A 97 3.41 9.99 18.65
CA ARG A 97 4.77 9.48 18.49
C ARG A 97 5.75 10.34 19.26
N GLN A 98 6.71 9.71 19.95
CA GLN A 98 7.77 10.41 20.70
C GLN A 98 9.11 9.70 20.53
N PRO A 99 10.25 10.41 20.51
CA PRO A 99 11.56 9.79 20.42
C PRO A 99 11.77 8.74 21.52
N ALA A 100 12.35 7.59 21.15
CA ALA A 100 12.50 6.46 22.06
C ALA A 100 13.30 6.82 23.32
N PHE A 101 14.37 7.60 23.17
CA PHE A 101 15.17 8.03 24.32
C PHE A 101 14.40 8.92 25.28
N ASP A 102 13.56 9.83 24.80
CA ASP A 102 12.76 10.70 25.66
C ASP A 102 11.70 9.89 26.42
N THR A 103 11.06 8.95 25.73
CA THR A 103 10.06 8.03 26.30
C THR A 103 10.68 7.16 27.40
N ILE A 104 11.87 6.61 27.13
CA ILE A 104 12.61 5.76 28.07
C ILE A 104 13.12 6.59 29.26
N ASP A 105 13.70 7.77 29.02
CA ASP A 105 14.16 8.66 30.09
C ASP A 105 13.00 9.12 30.99
N ALA A 106 11.79 9.28 30.44
CA ALA A 106 10.59 9.53 31.21
C ALA A 106 10.20 8.32 32.08
N PHE A 107 10.23 7.10 31.52
CA PHE A 107 9.97 5.85 32.25
C PHE A 107 10.96 5.63 33.40
N LEU A 108 12.26 5.84 33.16
CA LEU A 108 13.31 5.69 34.16
C LEU A 108 13.13 6.68 35.34
N ARG A 109 12.51 7.84 35.12
CA ARG A 109 12.25 8.86 36.15
C ARG A 109 10.95 8.68 36.94
N ARG A 110 10.04 7.80 36.52
CA ARG A 110 8.74 7.60 37.21
C ARG A 110 8.95 7.08 38.63
N PRO A 111 8.18 7.53 39.64
CA PRO A 111 8.22 6.97 40.98
C PRO A 111 7.73 5.52 41.00
N ASN A 112 8.27 4.70 41.91
CA ASN A 112 7.85 3.30 42.07
C ASN A 112 6.47 3.24 42.76
N LEU A 113 5.43 2.89 42.00
CA LEU A 113 4.04 2.81 42.51
C LEU A 113 3.64 1.40 43.01
N GLY A 114 4.58 0.47 43.15
CA GLY A 114 4.36 -0.90 43.63
C GLY A 114 5.25 -1.94 42.93
N ASP A 115 5.08 -3.22 43.27
CA ASP A 115 5.88 -4.35 42.74
C ASP A 115 5.17 -5.15 41.62
N ASN A 116 4.05 -4.64 41.09
CA ASN A 116 3.18 -5.32 40.12
C ASN A 116 3.61 -5.14 38.65
N GLY A 117 4.91 -5.20 38.32
CA GLY A 117 5.37 -5.19 36.90
C GLY A 117 5.66 -3.80 36.30
N HIS A 118 5.26 -2.70 36.94
CA HIS A 118 5.52 -1.32 36.48
C HIS A 118 7.01 -0.94 36.32
N ARG A 119 7.95 -1.78 36.76
CA ARG A 119 9.40 -1.58 36.59
C ARG A 119 9.96 -2.19 35.30
N VAL A 120 9.14 -2.94 34.56
CA VAL A 120 9.53 -3.65 33.34
C VAL A 120 8.82 -3.00 32.14
N LEU A 121 9.57 -2.28 31.32
CA LEU A 121 9.07 -1.71 30.06
C LEU A 121 9.27 -2.69 28.92
N PHE A 122 8.18 -3.02 28.24
CA PHE A 122 8.23 -3.75 26.98
C PHE A 122 8.34 -2.77 25.82
N VAL A 123 9.31 -2.99 24.94
CA VAL A 123 9.45 -2.27 23.67
C VAL A 123 9.27 -3.27 22.53
N LEU A 124 8.11 -3.20 21.89
CA LEU A 124 7.74 -4.08 20.79
C LEU A 124 7.99 -3.41 19.44
N GLY A 125 8.20 -4.22 18.42
CA GLY A 125 8.29 -3.73 17.05
C GLY A 125 8.51 -4.87 16.07
N ASP A 126 8.14 -4.65 14.82
CA ASP A 126 8.31 -5.63 13.76
C ASP A 126 9.78 -6.00 13.51
N ALA A 127 9.98 -7.02 12.68
CA ALA A 127 11.30 -7.38 12.20
C ALA A 127 11.96 -6.18 11.51
N GLY A 128 13.20 -5.86 11.90
CA GLY A 128 13.96 -4.79 11.25
C GLY A 128 13.67 -3.37 11.71
N MET A 129 12.88 -3.18 12.77
CA MET A 129 12.56 -1.85 13.32
C MET A 129 13.68 -1.25 14.20
N GLY A 130 14.75 -2.00 14.48
CA GLY A 130 15.90 -1.49 15.25
C GLY A 130 15.83 -1.71 16.76
N LYS A 131 15.07 -2.70 17.24
CA LYS A 131 14.96 -3.07 18.67
C LYS A 131 16.32 -3.30 19.35
N THR A 132 17.13 -4.21 18.82
CA THR A 132 18.48 -4.50 19.32
C THR A 132 19.37 -3.27 19.25
N SER A 133 19.28 -2.49 18.17
CA SER A 133 20.02 -1.23 18.01
C SER A 133 19.65 -0.21 19.10
N LEU A 134 18.38 -0.14 19.49
CA LEU A 134 17.92 0.74 20.59
C LEU A 134 18.57 0.36 21.92
N LEU A 135 18.53 -0.92 22.32
CA LEU A 135 19.16 -1.36 23.57
C LEU A 135 20.67 -1.16 23.56
N LEU A 136 21.31 -1.46 22.42
CA LEU A 136 22.75 -1.24 22.24
C LEU A 136 23.13 0.24 22.44
N MET A 137 22.32 1.16 21.91
CA MET A 137 22.53 2.60 22.04
C MET A 137 22.24 3.12 23.45
N LEU A 138 21.27 2.56 24.17
CA LEU A 138 21.05 2.87 25.59
C LEU A 138 22.25 2.47 26.45
N LYS A 139 22.77 1.24 26.27
CA LYS A 139 23.99 0.79 26.97
C LYS A 139 25.20 1.64 26.57
N PHE A 140 25.33 2.00 25.31
CA PHE A 140 26.43 2.86 24.84
C PHE A 140 26.37 4.28 25.45
N ARG A 141 25.18 4.89 25.50
CA ARG A 141 24.94 6.19 26.16
C ARG A 141 25.28 6.14 27.65
N HIS A 142 24.95 5.03 28.32
CA HIS A 142 25.34 4.80 29.72
C HIS A 142 26.87 4.75 29.89
N LEU A 143 27.57 3.95 29.06
CA LEU A 143 29.03 3.81 29.10
C LEU A 143 29.79 5.11 28.78
N THR A 144 29.22 5.96 27.93
CA THR A 144 29.84 7.21 27.47
C THR A 144 29.46 8.44 28.30
N SER A 145 28.49 8.34 29.21
CA SER A 145 28.11 9.45 30.08
C SER A 145 29.27 9.89 31.01
N LEU A 146 29.46 11.21 31.09
CA LEU A 146 30.52 11.89 31.87
C LEU A 146 30.21 11.98 33.37
N LEU A 147 28.94 11.85 33.75
CA LEU A 147 28.48 11.82 35.14
C LEU A 147 28.02 10.40 35.47
N PRO A 148 28.58 9.71 36.48
CA PRO A 148 28.08 8.43 36.90
C PRO A 148 26.68 8.62 37.50
N GLY A 149 25.64 8.37 36.69
CA GLY A 149 24.30 8.11 37.21
C GLY A 149 24.38 6.95 38.20
N SER A 150 23.62 7.02 39.28
CA SER A 150 23.75 6.23 40.52
C SER A 150 23.44 4.73 40.42
N GLY A 151 23.77 4.07 39.31
CA GLY A 151 23.49 2.66 39.06
C GLY A 151 24.23 2.02 37.87
N SER A 152 24.38 0.69 37.88
CA SER A 152 24.92 -0.12 36.76
C SER A 152 23.88 -0.29 35.64
N CYS A 153 24.34 -0.68 34.45
CA CYS A 153 23.46 -1.02 33.32
C CYS A 153 23.97 -2.31 32.69
N GLU A 154 23.14 -3.34 32.56
CA GLU A 154 23.52 -4.63 31.99
C GLU A 154 22.72 -4.90 30.71
N LEU A 155 23.37 -5.44 29.67
CA LEU A 155 22.75 -5.78 28.39
C LEU A 155 22.97 -7.27 28.10
N MET A 156 21.91 -8.01 27.83
CA MET A 156 21.97 -9.46 27.60
C MET A 156 21.00 -9.89 26.50
N LYS A 157 21.39 -10.84 25.66
CA LYS A 157 20.49 -11.51 24.73
C LYS A 157 19.77 -12.65 25.47
N LEU A 158 18.46 -12.78 25.25
CA LEU A 158 17.68 -13.86 25.84
C LEU A 158 18.05 -15.22 25.22
N GLY A 159 18.12 -16.26 26.06
CA GLY A 159 18.53 -17.60 25.71
C GLY A 159 18.48 -18.60 26.88
N PRO A 160 18.99 -19.83 26.68
CA PRO A 160 18.86 -20.90 27.68
C PRO A 160 19.50 -20.58 29.04
N ASP A 161 20.53 -19.74 29.06
CA ASP A 161 21.30 -19.36 30.26
C ASP A 161 20.82 -18.06 30.92
N THR A 162 19.79 -17.38 30.39
CA THR A 162 19.35 -16.06 30.88
C THR A 162 19.02 -16.07 32.37
N VAL A 163 18.30 -17.08 32.87
CA VAL A 163 17.92 -17.17 34.29
C VAL A 163 19.15 -17.13 35.18
N LYS A 164 20.19 -17.88 34.82
CA LYS A 164 21.46 -17.92 35.54
C LYS A 164 22.16 -16.56 35.46
N ARG A 165 22.27 -15.97 34.26
CA ARG A 165 22.90 -14.65 34.06
C ARG A 165 22.21 -13.55 34.88
N ILE A 166 20.88 -13.55 34.97
CA ILE A 166 20.10 -12.59 35.78
C ILE A 166 20.43 -12.72 37.27
N GLN A 167 20.52 -13.96 37.77
CA GLN A 167 20.83 -14.23 39.19
C GLN A 167 22.27 -13.84 39.57
N GLU A 168 23.18 -13.82 38.61
CA GLU A 168 24.60 -13.46 38.80
C GLU A 168 24.85 -11.93 38.77
N VAL A 169 23.85 -11.10 38.44
CA VAL A 169 24.03 -9.64 38.37
C VAL A 169 24.23 -9.03 39.76
N PRO A 170 25.33 -8.28 39.99
CA PRO A 170 25.58 -7.62 41.27
C PRO A 170 24.69 -6.38 41.46
N ASP A 171 24.25 -6.14 42.69
CA ASP A 171 23.39 -5.01 43.10
C ASP A 171 22.21 -4.72 42.13
N PRO A 172 21.24 -5.65 42.01
CA PRO A 172 20.08 -5.46 41.14
C PRO A 172 19.33 -4.15 41.42
N SER A 173 19.24 -3.74 42.69
CA SER A 173 18.49 -2.57 43.14
C SER A 173 18.93 -1.25 42.51
N ARG A 174 20.18 -1.21 42.03
CA ARG A 174 20.79 -0.07 41.32
C ARG A 174 21.09 -0.39 39.86
N THR A 175 20.65 -1.53 39.33
CA THR A 175 20.96 -1.94 37.96
C THR A 175 19.77 -1.73 37.01
N LEU A 176 20.01 -1.03 35.90
CA LEU A 176 19.15 -1.04 34.72
C LEU A 176 19.45 -2.29 33.90
N LEU A 177 18.50 -3.20 33.75
CA LEU A 177 18.67 -4.41 32.95
C LEU A 177 18.02 -4.26 31.57
N LEU A 178 18.78 -4.53 30.52
CA LEU A 178 18.34 -4.51 29.13
C LEU A 178 18.34 -5.95 28.59
N LEU A 179 17.17 -6.46 28.23
CA LEU A 179 16.99 -7.83 27.73
C LEU A 179 16.55 -7.78 26.27
N ASP A 180 17.38 -8.32 25.37
CA ASP A 180 17.11 -8.28 23.94
C ASP A 180 16.49 -9.58 23.40
N SER A 181 15.56 -9.41 22.45
CA SER A 181 15.08 -10.46 21.55
C SER A 181 14.40 -11.64 22.23
N LEU A 182 13.35 -11.38 23.04
CA LEU A 182 12.53 -12.46 23.63
C LEU A 182 11.92 -13.38 22.55
N ASP A 183 11.62 -12.83 21.36
CA ASP A 183 11.13 -13.61 20.21
C ASP A 183 12.18 -14.58 19.63
N GLU A 184 13.45 -14.44 20.00
CA GLU A 184 14.54 -15.34 19.60
C GLU A 184 14.99 -16.26 20.75
N ASP A 185 14.34 -16.21 21.93
CA ASP A 185 14.67 -17.08 23.06
C ASP A 185 14.18 -18.52 22.80
N PRO A 186 15.08 -19.52 22.65
CA PRO A 186 14.68 -20.91 22.40
C PRO A 186 13.76 -21.48 23.49
N GLU A 187 13.91 -21.03 24.73
CA GLU A 187 13.08 -21.47 25.85
C GLU A 187 11.65 -20.96 25.76
N ALA A 188 11.44 -19.84 25.08
CA ALA A 188 10.12 -19.26 24.88
C ALA A 188 9.33 -19.97 23.75
N HIS A 189 10.00 -20.84 22.98
CA HIS A 189 9.45 -21.62 21.87
C HIS A 189 9.31 -23.13 22.18
N ARG A 190 9.56 -23.58 23.42
CA ARG A 190 9.40 -25.01 23.78
C ARG A 190 7.94 -25.46 23.69
N ASP A 191 7.75 -26.65 23.11
CA ASP A 191 6.44 -27.28 22.95
C ASP A 191 5.64 -27.31 24.26
N GLY A 192 4.43 -26.75 24.22
CA GLY A 192 3.46 -26.79 25.33
C GLY A 192 3.59 -25.71 26.43
N GLN A 193 4.56 -24.79 26.34
CA GLN A 193 4.75 -23.73 27.36
C GLN A 193 4.58 -22.29 26.85
N GLY A 194 5.04 -21.99 25.63
CA GLY A 194 4.88 -20.67 25.00
C GLY A 194 5.55 -19.49 25.72
N SER A 195 5.39 -18.29 25.16
CA SER A 195 5.99 -17.04 25.64
C SER A 195 5.55 -16.64 27.04
N GLU A 196 4.31 -16.96 27.41
CA GLU A 196 3.71 -16.63 28.70
C GLU A 196 4.36 -17.40 29.86
N ALA A 197 4.66 -18.70 29.67
CA ALA A 197 5.36 -19.50 30.68
C ALA A 197 6.79 -18.98 30.90
N ARG A 198 7.48 -18.62 29.81
CA ARG A 198 8.82 -18.04 29.90
C ARG A 198 8.80 -16.69 30.61
N LEU A 199 7.82 -15.84 30.32
CA LEU A 199 7.65 -14.57 31.03
C LEU A 199 7.27 -14.75 32.50
N SER A 200 6.43 -15.74 32.81
CA SER A 200 6.08 -16.11 34.19
C SER A 200 7.31 -16.58 34.99
N GLN A 201 8.30 -17.18 34.32
CA GLN A 201 9.60 -17.50 34.92
C GLN A 201 10.49 -16.27 35.12
N LEU A 202 10.54 -15.36 34.13
CA LEU A 202 11.44 -14.20 34.13
C LEU A 202 10.95 -13.08 35.06
N LEU A 203 9.68 -12.67 34.97
CA LEU A 203 9.14 -11.50 35.68
C LEU A 203 9.39 -11.50 37.20
N PRO A 204 9.26 -12.62 37.94
CA PRO A 204 9.64 -12.67 39.35
C PRO A 204 11.11 -12.32 39.61
N LEU A 205 12.02 -12.75 38.73
CA LEU A 205 13.46 -12.51 38.84
C LEU A 205 13.85 -11.07 38.53
N LEU A 206 12.99 -10.33 37.82
CA LEU A 206 13.21 -8.94 37.45
C LEU A 206 12.80 -7.95 38.55
N ARG A 207 12.00 -8.37 39.53
CA ARG A 207 11.52 -7.52 40.64
C ARG A 207 12.63 -6.77 41.39
N PRO A 208 13.80 -7.39 41.70
CA PRO A 208 14.85 -6.72 42.45
C PRO A 208 15.55 -5.60 41.68
N PHE A 209 15.39 -5.53 40.35
CA PHE A 209 16.10 -4.57 39.52
C PHE A 209 15.58 -3.14 39.70
N HIS A 210 16.45 -2.15 39.47
CA HIS A 210 16.03 -0.75 39.45
C HIS A 210 14.94 -0.54 38.39
N ARG A 211 15.26 -0.92 37.15
CA ARG A 211 14.38 -0.90 35.98
C ARG A 211 14.80 -2.01 35.02
N THR A 212 13.86 -2.52 34.25
CA THR A 212 14.14 -3.45 33.16
C THR A 212 13.49 -2.95 31.88
N ILE A 213 14.20 -3.08 30.76
CA ILE A 213 13.66 -2.87 29.42
C ILE A 213 13.83 -4.17 28.65
N LEU A 214 12.74 -4.67 28.09
CA LEU A 214 12.71 -5.92 27.34
C LEU A 214 12.22 -5.64 25.91
N THR A 215 12.98 -6.08 24.90
CA THR A 215 12.56 -6.00 23.50
C THR A 215 12.03 -7.32 23.00
N CYS A 216 11.02 -7.24 22.14
CA CYS A 216 10.44 -8.41 21.51
C CYS A 216 9.71 -8.01 20.23
N ARG A 217 9.46 -8.97 19.33
CA ARG A 217 8.56 -8.73 18.20
C ARG A 217 7.12 -8.56 18.65
N THR A 218 6.41 -7.63 18.00
CA THR A 218 4.97 -7.42 18.24
C THR A 218 4.19 -8.73 18.09
N GLN A 219 4.49 -9.47 17.03
CA GLN A 219 3.95 -10.78 16.69
C GLN A 219 4.28 -11.93 17.66
N PHE A 220 4.94 -11.68 18.79
CA PHE A 220 5.26 -12.74 19.75
C PHE A 220 4.18 -12.90 20.83
N PHE A 221 3.40 -11.84 21.10
CA PHE A 221 2.34 -11.83 22.12
C PHE A 221 0.96 -12.13 21.53
N PRO A 222 0.19 -13.10 22.05
CA PRO A 222 -1.13 -13.44 21.50
C PRO A 222 -2.20 -12.41 21.91
N GLU A 223 -3.01 -11.96 20.94
CA GLU A 223 -4.12 -11.01 21.18
C GLU A 223 -5.27 -11.60 22.01
N ASN A 224 -5.47 -12.93 21.96
CA ASN A 224 -6.56 -13.61 22.70
C ASN A 224 -6.22 -13.94 24.15
N SER A 225 -5.13 -13.40 24.67
CA SER A 225 -4.87 -13.54 26.09
C SER A 225 -5.69 -12.49 26.84
N SER A 226 -6.19 -12.86 28.01
CA SER A 226 -6.89 -12.03 28.99
C SER A 226 -6.01 -10.89 29.56
N HIS A 227 -5.22 -10.23 28.71
CA HIS A 227 -4.04 -9.43 29.05
C HIS A 227 -4.04 -8.03 28.43
N LEU A 228 -4.99 -7.72 27.55
CA LEU A 228 -5.34 -6.35 27.21
C LEU A 228 -6.23 -5.82 28.33
N THR A 229 -5.63 -5.11 29.29
CA THR A 229 -6.41 -4.38 30.28
C THR A 229 -7.14 -3.23 29.60
N THR A 230 -8.14 -2.67 30.28
CA THR A 230 -8.78 -1.41 29.89
C THR A 230 -7.82 -0.21 29.83
N LEU A 231 -6.54 -0.38 30.20
CA LEU A 231 -5.50 0.65 30.23
C LEU A 231 -4.60 0.56 28.99
N LYS A 232 -4.70 1.55 28.11
CA LYS A 232 -3.87 1.69 26.90
C LYS A 232 -2.36 1.66 27.25
N GLY A 233 -1.55 0.99 26.41
CA GLY A 233 -0.09 0.93 26.56
C GLY A 233 0.41 0.08 27.75
N HIS A 234 -0.40 -0.88 28.21
CA HIS A 234 -0.01 -1.84 29.25
C HIS A 234 -0.36 -3.26 28.81
N PHE A 235 0.36 -4.24 29.34
CA PHE A 235 0.17 -5.66 29.08
C PHE A 235 0.28 -6.45 30.38
N VAL A 236 -0.64 -7.40 30.59
CA VAL A 236 -0.67 -8.22 31.80
C VAL A 236 -0.08 -9.61 31.53
N VAL A 237 0.71 -10.14 32.48
CA VAL A 237 1.13 -11.54 32.50
C VAL A 237 0.94 -12.08 33.91
N GLY A 238 0.02 -13.03 34.09
CA GLY A 238 -0.35 -13.50 35.42
C GLY A 238 -0.77 -12.33 36.34
N ALA A 239 0.05 -12.03 37.35
CA ALA A 239 -0.19 -10.96 38.32
C ALA A 239 0.59 -9.64 38.04
N TYR A 240 1.29 -9.55 36.91
CA TYR A 240 2.13 -8.39 36.57
C TYR A 240 1.46 -7.53 35.50
N GLU A 241 1.35 -6.23 35.73
CA GLU A 241 0.92 -5.23 34.76
C GLU A 241 2.12 -4.40 34.33
N CYS A 242 2.59 -4.63 33.10
CA CYS A 242 3.81 -4.05 32.58
C CYS A 242 3.51 -2.95 31.56
N PRO A 243 4.18 -1.77 31.62
CA PRO A 243 4.08 -0.78 30.56
C PRO A 243 4.64 -1.31 29.23
N LEU A 244 4.00 -0.90 28.15
CA LEU A 244 4.25 -1.37 26.79
C LEU A 244 4.31 -0.18 25.82
N LYS A 245 5.31 -0.21 24.93
CA LYS A 245 5.46 0.74 23.82
C LYS A 245 5.79 0.00 22.52
N TYR A 246 5.31 0.52 21.41
CA TYR A 246 5.61 0.02 20.06
C TYR A 246 6.55 0.97 19.32
N MET A 247 7.54 0.43 18.62
CA MET A 247 8.38 1.20 17.69
C MET A 247 7.57 1.57 16.45
N SER A 248 7.56 2.85 16.10
CA SER A 248 6.93 3.32 14.87
C SER A 248 7.83 3.09 13.67
N LEU A 249 7.23 3.07 12.47
CA LEU A 249 7.99 3.25 11.23
C LEU A 249 8.67 4.63 11.26
N PHE A 250 9.78 4.75 10.51
CA PHE A 250 10.40 6.05 10.32
C PHE A 250 9.45 6.99 9.57
N ASP A 251 9.56 8.28 9.85
CA ASP A 251 9.04 9.32 8.97
C ASP A 251 10.08 9.73 7.92
N ASP A 252 9.69 10.55 6.94
CA ASP A 252 10.59 11.02 5.90
C ASP A 252 11.78 11.83 6.46
N ARG A 253 11.60 12.50 7.61
CA ARG A 253 12.68 13.21 8.30
C ARG A 253 13.75 12.24 8.82
N GLN A 254 13.34 11.14 9.45
CA GLN A 254 14.23 10.10 9.97
C GLN A 254 14.93 9.34 8.82
N VAL A 255 14.22 9.09 7.72
CA VAL A 255 14.80 8.52 6.49
C VAL A 255 15.94 9.42 5.98
N GLU A 256 15.66 10.71 5.78
CA GLU A 256 16.66 11.68 5.29
C GLU A 256 17.84 11.82 6.25
N GLN A 257 17.60 11.78 7.57
CA GLN A 257 18.68 11.75 8.57
C GLN A 257 19.57 10.50 8.43
N CYS A 258 18.97 9.33 8.18
CA CYS A 258 19.70 8.08 7.99
C CYS A 258 20.61 8.17 6.76
N LEU A 259 20.08 8.65 5.63
CA LEU A 259 20.84 8.84 4.39
C LEU A 259 22.00 9.84 4.58
N ARG A 260 21.74 10.99 5.21
CA ARG A 260 22.79 12.01 5.45
C ARG A 260 23.89 11.52 6.38
N ARG A 261 23.56 10.77 7.43
CA ARG A 261 24.55 10.18 8.34
C ARG A 261 25.43 9.17 7.63
N ARG A 262 24.85 8.36 6.73
CA ARG A 262 25.56 7.34 5.96
C ARG A 262 26.50 7.91 4.92
N TYR A 263 26.05 8.91 4.16
CA TYR A 263 26.85 9.56 3.11
C TYR A 263 27.47 10.88 3.58
N HIS A 264 27.76 10.99 4.88
CA HIS A 264 28.34 12.20 5.47
C HIS A 264 29.73 12.48 4.89
N SER A 265 29.88 13.63 4.23
CA SER A 265 31.18 14.14 3.77
C SER A 265 31.82 15.04 4.83
N ASN A 266 33.07 14.79 5.19
CA ASN A 266 33.80 15.68 6.09
C ASN A 266 34.16 17.01 5.40
N TRP A 267 34.54 18.02 6.18
CA TRP A 267 34.72 19.38 5.66
C TRP A 267 35.76 19.48 4.53
N TRP A 268 36.85 18.71 4.60
CA TRP A 268 37.85 18.62 3.53
C TRP A 268 37.26 18.03 2.25
N GLN A 269 36.50 16.93 2.34
CA GLN A 269 35.82 16.33 1.20
C GLN A 269 34.79 17.28 0.58
N ARG A 270 34.04 18.02 1.41
CA ARG A 270 33.08 19.04 0.93
C ARG A 270 33.79 20.19 0.23
N LEU A 271 34.93 20.66 0.75
CA LEU A 271 35.73 21.72 0.15
C LEU A 271 36.33 21.26 -1.19
N VAL A 272 36.95 20.08 -1.23
CA VAL A 272 37.52 19.50 -2.45
C VAL A 272 36.43 19.34 -3.51
N ARG A 273 35.27 18.77 -3.17
CA ARG A 273 34.15 18.60 -4.09
C ARG A 273 33.56 19.93 -4.56
N ARG A 274 33.42 20.90 -3.67
CA ARG A 274 32.98 22.26 -4.05
C ARG A 274 33.92 22.91 -5.07
N LEU A 275 35.22 22.67 -4.97
CA LEU A 275 36.22 23.18 -5.90
C LEU A 275 36.27 22.39 -7.22
N THR A 276 35.99 21.08 -7.21
CA THR A 276 36.08 20.24 -8.43
C THR A 276 34.78 20.08 -9.20
N THR A 277 33.63 19.97 -8.52
CA THR A 277 32.32 19.69 -9.15
C THR A 277 31.27 20.77 -8.91
N GLY A 278 31.56 21.79 -8.08
CA GLY A 278 30.62 22.85 -7.72
C GLY A 278 29.55 22.42 -6.70
N ASN A 279 29.42 21.12 -6.39
CA ASN A 279 28.47 20.58 -5.41
C ASN A 279 29.20 20.00 -4.18
N PRO A 280 28.95 20.52 -2.97
CA PRO A 280 29.60 20.03 -1.75
C PRO A 280 29.03 18.70 -1.21
N GLU A 281 27.93 18.16 -1.75
CA GLU A 281 27.33 16.90 -1.29
C GLU A 281 27.96 15.65 -1.96
N ASP A 282 27.79 14.48 -1.32
CA ASP A 282 28.20 13.22 -1.95
C ASP A 282 27.25 12.88 -3.10
N PRO A 283 27.75 12.64 -4.32
CA PRO A 283 26.89 12.27 -5.45
C PRO A 283 26.05 11.01 -5.15
N ARG A 284 26.59 10.09 -4.35
CA ARG A 284 25.89 8.87 -3.93
C ARG A 284 24.69 9.14 -3.00
N LEU A 285 24.63 10.31 -2.36
CA LEU A 285 23.47 10.69 -1.55
C LEU A 285 22.22 10.87 -2.41
N ASN A 286 22.37 11.41 -3.62
CA ASN A 286 21.24 11.55 -4.55
C ASN A 286 20.78 10.21 -5.10
N GLU A 287 21.71 9.30 -5.41
CA GLU A 287 21.39 7.92 -5.75
C GLU A 287 20.67 7.20 -4.60
N ALA A 288 21.13 7.39 -3.36
CA ALA A 288 20.49 6.80 -2.18
C ALA A 288 19.08 7.36 -1.92
N ARG A 289 18.87 8.67 -2.17
CA ARG A 289 17.54 9.29 -2.12
C ARG A 289 16.62 8.72 -3.19
N ALA A 290 17.10 8.58 -4.42
CA ALA A 290 16.33 7.97 -5.51
C ALA A 290 15.99 6.51 -5.20
N ALA A 291 16.93 5.75 -4.65
CA ALA A 291 16.72 4.39 -4.19
C ALA A 291 15.63 4.32 -3.10
N ALA A 292 15.73 5.17 -2.07
CA ALA A 292 14.75 5.22 -1.00
C ALA A 292 13.36 5.63 -1.52
N GLN A 293 13.26 6.58 -2.45
CA GLN A 293 12.00 6.97 -3.07
C GLN A 293 11.36 5.81 -3.84
N ALA A 294 12.15 5.05 -4.60
CA ALA A 294 11.67 3.92 -5.37
C ALA A 294 11.16 2.74 -4.49
N MET A 295 11.56 2.68 -3.22
CA MET A 295 11.03 1.72 -2.24
C MET A 295 9.65 2.12 -1.69
N GLU A 296 9.10 3.28 -2.05
CA GLU A 296 7.80 3.77 -1.58
C GLU A 296 7.71 3.73 -0.03
N SER A 297 6.60 3.27 0.54
CA SER A 297 6.39 3.11 1.98
C SER A 297 7.39 2.15 2.65
N LEU A 298 8.02 1.25 1.89
CA LEU A 298 9.01 0.31 2.44
C LEU A 298 10.27 1.04 2.91
N ARG A 299 10.56 2.23 2.38
CA ARG A 299 11.69 3.07 2.81
C ARG A 299 11.61 3.47 4.28
N LEU A 300 10.40 3.45 4.86
CA LEU A 300 10.15 3.80 6.26
C LEU A 300 10.62 2.70 7.23
N ARG A 301 11.06 1.54 6.71
CA ARG A 301 11.60 0.43 7.52
C ARG A 301 13.12 0.58 7.65
N PRO A 302 13.67 0.80 8.87
CA PRO A 302 15.10 1.05 9.07
C PRO A 302 16.02 -0.04 8.51
N LEU A 303 15.56 -1.30 8.56
CA LEU A 303 16.27 -2.43 7.97
C LEU A 303 16.59 -2.22 6.49
N LEU A 304 15.63 -1.78 5.69
CA LEU A 304 15.85 -1.62 4.25
C LEU A 304 16.82 -0.48 3.96
N LEU A 305 16.71 0.62 4.71
CA LEU A 305 17.67 1.72 4.66
C LEU A 305 19.09 1.28 5.09
N SER A 306 19.20 0.29 5.98
CA SER A 306 20.52 -0.23 6.38
C SER A 306 21.28 -0.91 5.24
N HIS A 307 20.54 -1.39 4.22
CA HIS A 307 21.05 -2.03 3.01
C HIS A 307 21.06 -1.11 1.79
N ILE A 308 20.83 0.20 1.95
CA ILE A 308 20.72 1.16 0.84
C ILE A 308 21.99 1.18 -0.04
N GLU A 309 23.16 0.88 0.52
CA GLU A 309 24.42 0.76 -0.23
C GLU A 309 24.41 -0.36 -1.27
N SER A 310 23.61 -1.41 -1.07
CA SER A 310 23.45 -2.49 -2.06
C SER A 310 22.69 -2.07 -3.32
N PHE A 311 22.12 -0.86 -3.30
CA PHE A 311 21.40 -0.24 -4.40
C PHE A 311 22.21 0.88 -5.08
N VAL A 312 23.16 1.49 -4.37
CA VAL A 312 23.91 2.68 -4.80
C VAL A 312 25.23 2.27 -5.45
N SER A 313 25.62 2.97 -6.52
CA SER A 313 26.80 2.61 -7.31
C SER A 313 28.13 2.90 -6.60
N THR A 314 29.16 2.13 -6.93
CA THR A 314 30.56 2.48 -6.63
C THR A 314 31.22 3.32 -7.73
N ASP A 315 30.71 3.26 -8.98
CA ASP A 315 31.37 3.83 -10.18
C ASP A 315 30.44 4.67 -11.10
N GLY A 316 29.36 5.26 -10.57
CA GLY A 316 28.53 6.24 -11.30
C GLY A 316 27.48 5.67 -12.26
N GLN A 317 27.23 4.35 -12.20
CA GLN A 317 26.08 3.69 -12.84
C GLN A 317 25.32 2.92 -11.75
N PRO A 318 24.02 3.21 -11.51
CA PRO A 318 23.28 2.59 -10.42
C PRO A 318 23.26 1.07 -10.58
N VAL A 319 23.50 0.34 -9.48
CA VAL A 319 23.51 -1.14 -9.47
C VAL A 319 22.13 -1.70 -9.81
N VAL A 320 21.08 -0.91 -9.53
CA VAL A 320 19.68 -1.23 -9.81
C VAL A 320 19.06 -0.07 -10.59
N ASP A 321 18.35 -0.35 -11.67
CA ASP A 321 17.56 0.68 -12.36
C ASP A 321 16.37 1.09 -11.48
N PHE A 322 16.50 2.23 -10.79
CA PHE A 322 15.48 2.78 -9.91
C PHE A 322 14.20 3.20 -10.64
N ARG A 323 14.23 3.33 -11.96
CA ARG A 323 13.03 3.59 -12.77
C ARG A 323 12.22 2.31 -12.98
N ASN A 324 12.84 1.14 -12.75
CA ASN A 324 12.20 -0.14 -12.90
C ASN A 324 11.76 -0.70 -11.53
N ARG A 325 10.45 -0.60 -11.26
CA ARG A 325 9.85 -1.08 -10.00
C ARG A 325 10.14 -2.55 -9.72
N TYR A 326 10.16 -3.40 -10.75
CA TYR A 326 10.48 -4.82 -10.62
C TYR A 326 11.91 -5.02 -10.09
N ALA A 327 12.89 -4.32 -10.66
CA ALA A 327 14.29 -4.43 -10.25
C ALA A 327 14.48 -4.03 -8.78
N VAL A 328 13.82 -2.94 -8.35
CA VAL A 328 13.86 -2.45 -6.96
C VAL A 328 13.27 -3.47 -6.00
N PHE A 329 12.07 -3.98 -6.28
CA PHE A 329 11.39 -4.95 -5.42
C PHE A 329 12.11 -6.30 -5.38
N HIS A 330 12.65 -6.75 -6.51
CA HIS A 330 13.45 -7.97 -6.57
C HIS A 330 14.65 -7.87 -5.63
N ARG A 331 15.41 -6.78 -5.70
CA ARG A 331 16.55 -6.56 -4.81
C ARG A 331 16.15 -6.41 -3.34
N LEU A 332 15.04 -5.70 -3.08
CA LEU A 332 14.53 -5.49 -1.73
C LEU A 332 14.11 -6.80 -1.06
N VAL A 333 13.32 -7.61 -1.74
CA VAL A 333 12.84 -8.90 -1.23
C VAL A 333 14.00 -9.88 -1.08
N ASP A 334 14.97 -9.86 -2.00
CA ASP A 334 16.21 -10.64 -1.90
C ASP A 334 16.97 -10.36 -0.60
N GLN A 335 17.20 -9.08 -0.27
CA GLN A 335 17.87 -8.68 0.98
C GLN A 335 17.10 -9.13 2.24
N TRP A 336 15.77 -9.08 2.20
CA TRP A 336 14.94 -9.57 3.31
C TRP A 336 15.06 -11.08 3.53
N LEU A 337 14.96 -11.86 2.44
CA LEU A 337 15.01 -13.32 2.53
C LEU A 337 16.42 -13.81 2.89
N MET A 338 17.47 -13.18 2.35
CA MET A 338 18.87 -13.44 2.73
C MET A 338 19.09 -13.25 4.24
N ARG A 339 18.53 -12.19 4.83
CA ARG A 339 18.63 -11.98 6.27
C ARG A 339 17.89 -13.07 7.06
N ASP A 340 16.69 -13.44 6.64
CA ASP A 340 15.92 -14.49 7.32
C ASP A 340 16.60 -15.86 7.27
N ALA A 341 17.35 -16.14 6.19
CA ALA A 341 18.15 -17.36 6.05
C ALA A 341 19.26 -17.49 7.10
N THR A 342 19.78 -16.36 7.64
CA THR A 342 20.84 -16.38 8.67
C THR A 342 20.33 -16.63 10.09
N LYS A 343 19.02 -16.60 10.33
CA LYS A 343 18.43 -16.81 11.66
C LYS A 343 18.43 -18.29 12.05
N PRO A 344 18.33 -18.63 13.35
CA PRO A 344 18.07 -20.00 13.78
C PRO A 344 16.87 -20.59 13.03
N LEU A 345 17.01 -21.84 12.57
CA LEU A 345 16.01 -22.53 11.73
C LEU A 345 15.71 -21.83 10.39
N GLY A 346 16.54 -20.88 9.93
CA GLY A 346 16.44 -20.20 8.64
C GLY A 346 16.43 -21.18 7.47
N LEU A 347 15.63 -20.87 6.44
CA LEU A 347 15.66 -21.62 5.18
C LEU A 347 16.75 -21.06 4.28
N PRO A 348 17.37 -21.90 3.43
CA PRO A 348 18.17 -21.44 2.31
C PRO A 348 17.42 -20.37 1.47
N PRO A 349 18.12 -19.40 0.84
CA PRO A 349 17.48 -18.32 0.10
C PRO A 349 16.52 -18.79 -1.00
N ASP A 350 16.88 -19.81 -1.77
CA ASP A 350 16.06 -20.42 -2.82
C ASP A 350 14.76 -21.01 -2.28
N GLN A 351 14.83 -21.72 -1.15
CA GLN A 351 13.65 -22.25 -0.47
C GLN A 351 12.79 -21.12 0.11
N SER A 352 13.41 -20.07 0.63
CA SER A 352 12.70 -18.90 1.19
C SER A 352 11.87 -18.19 0.12
N TRP A 353 12.44 -18.00 -1.08
CA TRP A 353 11.73 -17.47 -2.24
C TRP A 353 10.54 -18.34 -2.63
N ARG A 354 10.75 -19.66 -2.76
CA ARG A 354 9.69 -20.61 -3.11
C ARG A 354 8.53 -20.61 -2.11
N VAL A 355 8.84 -20.62 -0.81
CA VAL A 355 7.84 -20.57 0.26
C VAL A 355 7.04 -19.26 0.20
N ALA A 356 7.71 -18.12 0.04
CA ALA A 356 7.06 -16.82 -0.08
C ALA A 356 6.13 -16.76 -1.31
N THR A 357 6.60 -17.21 -2.47
CA THR A 357 5.81 -17.27 -3.72
C THR A 357 4.55 -18.13 -3.54
N GLN A 358 4.69 -19.33 -2.98
CA GLN A 358 3.56 -20.25 -2.81
C GLN A 358 2.54 -19.73 -1.80
N LEU A 359 3.00 -19.07 -0.72
CA LEU A 359 2.11 -18.41 0.22
C LEU A 359 1.34 -17.27 -0.44
N ALA A 360 2.02 -16.43 -1.25
CA ALA A 360 1.36 -15.36 -2.00
C ALA A 360 0.28 -15.91 -2.95
N LEU A 361 0.59 -17.01 -3.64
CA LEU A 361 -0.36 -17.70 -4.51
C LEU A 361 -1.55 -18.27 -3.74
N HIS A 362 -1.30 -18.90 -2.59
CA HIS A 362 -2.37 -19.44 -1.74
C HIS A 362 -3.30 -18.32 -1.24
N LEU A 363 -2.75 -17.22 -0.73
CA LEU A 363 -3.53 -16.05 -0.32
C LEU A 363 -4.36 -15.47 -1.48
N ALA A 364 -3.77 -15.39 -2.67
CA ALA A 364 -4.47 -14.90 -3.85
C ALA A 364 -5.60 -15.83 -4.29
N ARG A 365 -5.45 -17.16 -4.16
CA ARG A 365 -6.55 -18.14 -4.37
C ARG A 365 -7.71 -17.94 -3.41
N LEU A 366 -7.42 -17.59 -2.17
CA LEU A 366 -8.46 -17.31 -1.17
C LEU A 366 -9.08 -15.93 -1.32
N GLY A 367 -8.50 -15.03 -2.13
CA GLY A 367 -8.89 -13.61 -2.18
C GLY A 367 -8.67 -12.88 -0.86
N ARG A 368 -7.66 -13.31 -0.06
CA ARG A 368 -7.40 -12.79 1.29
C ARG A 368 -6.00 -12.20 1.39
N ARG A 369 -5.81 -11.27 2.33
CA ARG A 369 -4.49 -10.70 2.66
C ARG A 369 -3.77 -11.41 3.81
N HIS A 370 -4.49 -12.25 4.54
CA HIS A 370 -4.01 -12.99 5.69
C HIS A 370 -4.39 -14.48 5.63
N ILE A 371 -3.57 -15.30 6.28
CA ILE A 371 -3.73 -16.75 6.41
C ILE A 371 -3.78 -17.12 7.89
N THR A 372 -4.59 -18.11 8.25
CA THR A 372 -4.59 -18.64 9.61
C THR A 372 -3.49 -19.69 9.82
N GLY A 373 -3.10 -19.96 11.07
CA GLY A 373 -2.09 -20.97 11.40
C GLY A 373 -2.50 -22.40 11.00
N ASP A 374 -3.80 -22.69 10.97
CA ASP A 374 -4.32 -23.99 10.52
C ASP A 374 -4.26 -24.09 9.00
N GLU A 375 -4.71 -23.06 8.26
CA GLU A 375 -4.58 -22.97 6.81
C GLU A 375 -3.11 -22.99 6.36
N LEU A 376 -2.21 -22.48 7.21
CA LEU A 376 -0.77 -22.50 6.96
C LEU A 376 -0.23 -23.94 6.82
N ALA A 377 -0.74 -24.87 7.63
CA ALA A 377 -0.36 -26.28 7.56
C ALA A 377 -0.87 -26.95 6.27
N GLU A 378 -1.85 -26.35 5.60
CA GLU A 378 -2.40 -26.84 4.34
C GLU A 378 -1.58 -26.41 3.12
N VAL A 379 -0.75 -25.36 3.24
CA VAL A 379 0.15 -24.91 2.17
C VAL A 379 1.16 -26.01 1.87
N GLU A 380 1.05 -26.61 0.69
CA GLU A 380 1.77 -27.82 0.28
C GLU A 380 3.28 -27.74 0.53
N VAL A 381 3.92 -26.63 0.14
CA VAL A 381 5.36 -26.44 0.31
C VAL A 381 5.79 -26.34 1.79
N LEU A 382 4.89 -25.96 2.70
CA LEU A 382 5.20 -25.88 4.13
C LEU A 382 5.17 -27.25 4.81
N LYS A 383 4.48 -28.24 4.23
CA LYS A 383 4.47 -29.63 4.71
C LYS A 383 5.85 -30.27 4.58
N ASP A 384 6.57 -29.96 3.51
CA ASP A 384 7.91 -30.49 3.22
C ASP A 384 9.01 -29.82 4.06
N VAL A 385 8.76 -28.63 4.59
CA VAL A 385 9.80 -27.80 5.20
C VAL A 385 9.95 -28.07 6.71
N GLY A 386 9.01 -28.76 7.36
CA GLY A 386 9.11 -29.38 8.70
C GLY A 386 9.49 -28.48 9.89
N ARG A 387 9.91 -27.22 9.67
CA ARG A 387 10.56 -26.31 10.63
C ARG A 387 10.34 -24.83 10.30
N PHE A 388 9.45 -24.48 9.37
CA PHE A 388 9.20 -23.08 9.03
C PHE A 388 8.41 -22.37 10.13
N GLN A 389 9.11 -21.82 11.12
CA GLN A 389 8.50 -20.99 12.15
C GLN A 389 8.22 -19.59 11.61
N ILE A 390 6.98 -19.33 11.18
CA ILE A 390 6.56 -18.03 10.64
C ILE A 390 6.80 -16.89 11.64
N GLU A 391 6.65 -17.17 12.92
CA GLU A 391 6.77 -16.19 14.00
C GLU A 391 8.17 -15.56 14.10
N SER A 392 9.19 -16.20 13.51
CA SER A 392 10.57 -15.70 13.46
C SER A 392 10.95 -15.03 12.12
N ARG A 393 10.05 -14.98 11.13
CA ARG A 393 10.33 -14.43 9.78
C ARG A 393 10.00 -12.95 9.64
N SER A 394 10.67 -12.28 8.70
CA SER A 394 10.60 -10.82 8.48
C SER A 394 9.66 -10.45 7.33
N LEU A 395 9.44 -11.35 6.37
CA LEU A 395 8.56 -11.10 5.23
C LEU A 395 7.07 -11.23 5.57
N ILE A 396 6.76 -11.97 6.63
CA ILE A 396 5.40 -12.28 7.09
C ILE A 396 5.26 -11.78 8.54
N ASN A 397 4.23 -10.99 8.77
CA ASN A 397 3.85 -10.43 10.06
C ASN A 397 2.66 -11.20 10.66
N ARG A 398 2.65 -11.46 11.97
CA ARG A 398 1.44 -11.90 12.68
C ARG A 398 0.55 -10.69 12.96
N ILE A 399 -0.74 -10.81 12.63
CA ILE A 399 -1.76 -9.82 12.95
C ILE A 399 -2.39 -10.23 14.28
N GLU A 400 -3.14 -11.33 14.27
CA GLU A 400 -3.92 -11.83 15.41
C GLU A 400 -3.41 -13.22 15.84
N ALA A 401 -3.94 -13.77 16.94
CA ALA A 401 -3.62 -15.12 17.37
C ALA A 401 -3.86 -16.12 16.22
N ARG A 402 -2.77 -16.66 15.67
CA ARG A 402 -2.75 -17.56 14.50
C ARG A 402 -3.20 -16.90 13.18
N ARG A 403 -3.04 -15.59 12.97
CA ARG A 403 -3.23 -14.96 11.65
C ARG A 403 -1.98 -14.24 11.17
N PHE A 404 -1.61 -14.45 9.92
CA PHE A 404 -0.36 -13.99 9.32
C PHE A 404 -0.60 -13.29 8.00
N GLN A 405 0.14 -12.22 7.69
CA GLN A 405 0.10 -11.52 6.40
C GLN A 405 1.49 -11.10 5.95
N PHE A 406 1.66 -10.75 4.68
CA PHE A 406 2.92 -10.14 4.23
C PHE A 406 3.16 -8.77 4.91
N ALA A 407 4.43 -8.44 5.15
CA ALA A 407 4.83 -7.18 5.77
C ALA A 407 4.39 -5.93 4.97
N HIS A 408 4.06 -6.09 3.70
CA HIS A 408 3.50 -5.05 2.85
C HIS A 408 2.63 -5.64 1.74
N ALA A 409 1.56 -4.94 1.36
CA ALA A 409 0.57 -5.42 0.41
C ALA A 409 1.12 -5.65 -1.01
N THR A 410 2.17 -4.92 -1.40
CA THR A 410 2.80 -5.07 -2.74
C THR A 410 3.76 -6.25 -2.84
N ILE A 411 4.19 -6.84 -1.72
CA ILE A 411 5.09 -8.01 -1.73
C ILE A 411 4.43 -9.22 -2.41
N PRO A 412 3.21 -9.66 -2.05
CA PRO A 412 2.58 -10.79 -2.73
C PRO A 412 2.34 -10.51 -4.21
N GLU A 413 1.97 -9.28 -4.58
CA GLU A 413 1.80 -8.88 -5.99
C GLU A 413 3.09 -9.03 -6.80
N PHE A 414 4.21 -8.54 -6.24
CA PHE A 414 5.53 -8.70 -6.81
C PHE A 414 5.94 -10.18 -6.93
N LEU A 415 5.70 -10.99 -5.89
CA LEU A 415 6.07 -12.41 -5.88
C LEU A 415 5.35 -13.19 -6.98
N LEU A 416 4.05 -12.91 -7.19
CA LEU A 416 3.28 -13.52 -8.29
C LEU A 416 3.83 -13.10 -9.65
N ALA A 417 4.10 -11.80 -9.84
CA ALA A 417 4.68 -11.29 -11.07
C ALA A 417 6.05 -11.91 -11.37
N ARG A 418 6.92 -12.01 -10.37
CA ARG A 418 8.24 -12.65 -10.47
C ARG A 418 8.11 -14.13 -10.87
N ALA A 419 7.27 -14.90 -10.19
CA ALA A 419 7.10 -16.33 -10.46
C ALA A 419 6.66 -16.61 -11.91
N LEU A 420 5.83 -15.74 -12.46
CA LEU A 420 5.40 -15.77 -13.85
C LEU A 420 6.50 -15.37 -14.83
N LEU A 421 7.28 -14.34 -14.49
CA LEU A 421 8.39 -13.85 -15.32
C LEU A 421 9.63 -14.73 -15.26
N GLU A 422 9.87 -15.49 -14.21
CA GLU A 422 11.06 -16.34 -14.08
C GLU A 422 10.78 -17.80 -14.43
N TRP A 423 9.51 -18.17 -14.58
CA TRP A 423 9.05 -19.54 -14.81
C TRP A 423 9.49 -20.49 -13.69
N GLU A 424 8.89 -20.34 -12.51
CA GLU A 424 9.11 -21.32 -11.45
C GLU A 424 8.50 -22.69 -11.85
N PRO A 425 9.27 -23.80 -11.86
CA PRO A 425 8.74 -25.12 -12.22
C PRO A 425 7.57 -25.51 -11.32
N GLY A 426 6.44 -25.91 -11.92
CA GLY A 426 5.23 -26.31 -11.21
C GLY A 426 4.37 -25.14 -10.71
N PHE A 427 4.74 -23.89 -10.98
CA PHE A 427 3.93 -22.72 -10.64
C PHE A 427 2.77 -22.53 -11.63
N ALA A 428 1.53 -22.56 -11.12
CA ALA A 428 0.33 -22.30 -11.90
C ALA A 428 -0.66 -21.43 -11.11
N MET A 429 -1.08 -20.32 -11.72
CA MET A 429 -2.01 -19.37 -11.09
C MET A 429 -3.41 -19.95 -10.82
N GLY A 430 -3.80 -21.08 -11.45
CA GLY A 430 -5.01 -21.88 -11.16
C GLY A 430 -6.19 -21.14 -10.53
N GLY A 431 -6.98 -20.41 -11.32
CA GLY A 431 -8.16 -19.66 -10.83
C GLY A 431 -7.91 -18.18 -10.51
N VAL A 432 -6.68 -17.79 -10.16
CA VAL A 432 -6.32 -16.46 -9.66
C VAL A 432 -6.14 -15.41 -10.75
N GLY A 433 -6.87 -14.28 -10.64
CA GLY A 433 -6.68 -13.07 -11.46
C GLY A 433 -5.45 -12.26 -11.02
N LEU A 434 -4.93 -11.41 -11.90
CA LEU A 434 -3.77 -10.58 -11.59
C LEU A 434 -4.23 -9.19 -11.13
N SER A 435 -3.94 -8.87 -9.87
CA SER A 435 -4.13 -7.52 -9.35
C SER A 435 -3.36 -6.48 -10.16
N ARG A 436 -3.85 -5.24 -10.14
CA ARG A 436 -3.16 -4.05 -10.66
C ARG A 436 -1.66 -3.96 -10.30
N GLY A 437 -1.30 -4.16 -9.04
CA GLY A 437 0.09 -4.09 -8.62
C GLY A 437 0.96 -5.17 -9.28
N ALA A 438 0.43 -6.39 -9.41
CA ALA A 438 1.12 -7.51 -10.06
C ALA A 438 1.32 -7.26 -11.57
N TRP A 439 0.33 -6.69 -12.26
CA TRP A 439 0.47 -6.29 -13.67
C TRP A 439 1.57 -5.25 -13.88
N ASN A 440 1.62 -4.23 -13.03
CA ASN A 440 2.68 -3.22 -13.09
C ASN A 440 4.08 -3.84 -12.92
N PHE A 441 4.24 -4.83 -12.03
CA PHE A 441 5.48 -5.58 -11.90
C PHE A 441 5.78 -6.46 -13.11
N LEU A 442 4.77 -7.13 -13.68
CA LEU A 442 4.93 -7.95 -14.88
C LEU A 442 5.41 -7.12 -16.07
N THR A 443 4.81 -5.95 -16.30
CA THR A 443 5.23 -5.04 -17.37
C THR A 443 6.64 -4.49 -17.14
N ALA A 444 6.96 -4.07 -15.90
CA ALA A 444 8.29 -3.56 -15.58
C ALA A 444 9.36 -4.67 -15.74
N GLY A 445 9.07 -5.89 -15.29
CA GLY A 445 9.95 -7.03 -15.43
C GLY A 445 10.05 -7.54 -16.88
N LYS A 446 8.99 -7.48 -17.68
CA LYS A 446 8.99 -7.75 -19.14
C LYS A 446 10.06 -6.93 -19.85
N LYS A 447 10.07 -5.61 -19.60
CA LYS A 447 11.05 -4.67 -20.18
C LYS A 447 12.49 -5.05 -19.80
N LEU A 448 12.69 -5.56 -18.58
CA LEU A 448 14.01 -5.95 -18.07
C LEU A 448 14.47 -7.32 -18.60
N MET A 449 13.56 -8.29 -18.67
CA MET A 449 13.83 -9.68 -19.04
C MET A 449 13.71 -9.94 -20.55
N SER A 450 13.35 -8.92 -21.34
CA SER A 450 13.10 -9.01 -22.79
C SER A 450 12.13 -10.12 -23.18
N ARG A 451 11.14 -10.42 -22.31
CA ARG A 451 10.11 -11.43 -22.58
C ARG A 451 8.96 -10.80 -23.36
N THR A 452 8.51 -11.42 -24.45
CA THR A 452 7.31 -10.98 -25.19
C THR A 452 6.06 -11.74 -24.77
N THR A 453 6.23 -12.79 -23.96
CA THR A 453 5.15 -13.69 -23.59
C THR A 453 5.32 -14.17 -22.15
N VAL A 454 4.19 -14.35 -21.45
CA VAL A 454 4.09 -15.07 -20.17
C VAL A 454 2.98 -16.11 -20.26
N HIS A 455 3.12 -17.24 -19.55
CA HIS A 455 2.07 -18.27 -19.52
C HIS A 455 1.28 -18.20 -18.20
N LEU A 456 -0.03 -17.98 -18.30
CA LEU A 456 -0.97 -18.02 -17.18
C LEU A 456 -1.88 -19.24 -17.31
N ARG A 457 -1.75 -20.22 -16.42
CA ARG A 457 -2.61 -21.43 -16.42
C ARG A 457 -2.65 -22.16 -17.78
N GLY A 458 -1.54 -22.16 -18.52
CA GLY A 458 -1.47 -22.71 -19.87
C GLY A 458 -1.92 -21.76 -20.99
N VAL A 459 -2.51 -20.60 -20.67
CA VAL A 459 -2.79 -19.54 -21.64
C VAL A 459 -1.51 -18.74 -21.89
N LYS A 460 -1.17 -18.56 -23.15
CA LYS A 460 -0.04 -17.74 -23.60
C LYS A 460 -0.50 -16.28 -23.68
N LEU A 461 -0.11 -15.44 -22.74
CA LEU A 461 -0.30 -14.00 -22.84
C LEU A 461 0.80 -13.40 -23.71
N ASP A 462 0.43 -13.00 -24.91
CA ASP A 462 1.21 -12.03 -25.67
C ASP A 462 0.90 -10.64 -25.11
N PHE A 463 1.93 -9.92 -24.69
CA PHE A 463 1.77 -8.57 -24.14
C PHE A 463 1.33 -7.54 -25.21
N ALA A 464 1.17 -7.93 -26.47
CA ALA A 464 0.63 -7.09 -27.53
C ALA A 464 -0.72 -7.61 -28.08
N SER A 465 -1.54 -8.31 -27.29
CA SER A 465 -2.85 -8.83 -27.72
C SER A 465 -4.04 -7.99 -27.22
N LEU A 466 -5.17 -8.10 -27.92
CA LEU A 466 -6.43 -7.45 -27.55
C LEU A 466 -6.96 -7.97 -26.21
N GLU A 467 -6.83 -9.27 -25.94
CA GLU A 467 -7.25 -9.87 -24.67
C GLU A 467 -6.40 -9.36 -23.50
N ALA A 468 -5.10 -9.17 -23.69
CA ALA A 468 -4.22 -8.61 -22.65
C ALA A 468 -4.64 -7.17 -22.30
N ALA A 469 -5.00 -6.36 -23.30
CA ALA A 469 -5.51 -5.01 -23.08
C ALA A 469 -6.86 -4.98 -22.36
N VAL A 470 -7.77 -5.91 -22.70
CA VAL A 470 -9.09 -6.03 -22.06
C VAL A 470 -8.96 -6.44 -20.59
N GLU A 471 -8.15 -7.45 -20.28
CA GLU A 471 -7.93 -7.88 -18.88
C GLU A 471 -7.21 -6.80 -18.07
N TRP A 472 -6.27 -6.07 -18.68
CA TRP A 472 -5.65 -4.90 -18.06
C TRP A 472 -6.67 -3.82 -17.73
N ALA A 473 -7.55 -3.45 -18.68
CA ALA A 473 -8.57 -2.43 -18.45
C ALA A 473 -9.55 -2.82 -17.32
N ARG A 474 -9.89 -4.11 -17.24
CA ARG A 474 -10.72 -4.68 -16.19
C ARG A 474 -10.06 -4.61 -14.81
N GLU A 475 -8.81 -5.06 -14.68
CA GLU A 475 -8.12 -5.12 -13.38
C GLU A 475 -7.59 -3.77 -12.91
N GLU A 476 -7.20 -2.88 -13.83
CA GLU A 476 -6.57 -1.59 -13.48
C GLU A 476 -7.57 -0.46 -13.26
N ILE A 477 -8.69 -0.50 -13.99
CA ILE A 477 -9.66 0.60 -14.04
C ILE A 477 -11.08 0.12 -13.73
N GLY A 478 -11.36 -1.17 -13.84
CA GLY A 478 -12.69 -1.74 -13.57
C GLY A 478 -13.57 -1.88 -14.81
N PHE A 479 -13.06 -1.61 -16.02
CA PHE A 479 -13.86 -1.71 -17.24
C PHE A 479 -14.26 -3.15 -17.55
N GLU A 480 -15.56 -3.43 -17.47
CA GLU A 480 -16.11 -4.69 -17.93
C GLU A 480 -16.47 -4.60 -19.42
N LEU A 481 -15.73 -5.34 -20.25
CA LEU A 481 -15.96 -5.44 -21.69
C LEU A 481 -16.58 -6.80 -22.03
N ALA A 482 -17.49 -6.85 -23.00
CA ALA A 482 -18.03 -8.06 -23.61
C ALA A 482 -17.45 -8.28 -25.00
N SER A 483 -17.09 -9.52 -25.32
CA SER A 483 -16.61 -9.90 -26.66
C SER A 483 -17.78 -9.94 -27.63
N ILE A 484 -17.62 -9.29 -28.77
CA ILE A 484 -18.61 -9.17 -29.83
C ILE A 484 -18.06 -9.89 -31.08
N PRO A 485 -18.72 -10.96 -31.53
CA PRO A 485 -18.22 -11.76 -32.65
C PRO A 485 -18.38 -11.02 -33.97
N SER A 486 -17.45 -11.23 -34.91
CA SER A 486 -17.65 -10.81 -36.30
C SER A 486 -18.90 -11.49 -36.89
N GLY A 487 -19.56 -10.81 -37.83
CA GLY A 487 -20.81 -11.30 -38.38
C GLY A 487 -21.56 -10.25 -39.20
N GLY A 488 -22.66 -10.69 -39.82
CA GLY A 488 -23.55 -9.81 -40.57
C GLY A 488 -24.92 -9.67 -39.91
N PHE A 489 -25.55 -8.51 -40.08
CA PHE A 489 -26.88 -8.21 -39.58
C PHE A 489 -27.63 -7.24 -40.49
N GLU A 490 -28.94 -7.13 -40.26
CA GLU A 490 -29.79 -6.13 -40.89
C GLU A 490 -29.79 -4.85 -40.03
N MET A 491 -29.22 -3.77 -40.56
CA MET A 491 -29.13 -2.47 -39.90
C MET A 491 -30.25 -1.54 -40.40
N GLY A 492 -30.86 -0.78 -39.50
CA GLY A 492 -32.07 0.01 -39.77
C GLY A 492 -33.35 -0.71 -39.35
N SER A 493 -34.51 -0.27 -39.84
CA SER A 493 -35.82 -0.81 -39.48
C SER A 493 -36.68 -1.17 -40.71
N PRO A 494 -37.53 -2.21 -40.61
CA PRO A 494 -38.45 -2.55 -41.67
C PRO A 494 -39.54 -1.48 -41.84
N PRO A 495 -40.17 -1.38 -43.03
CA PRO A 495 -41.15 -0.34 -43.27
C PRO A 495 -42.38 -0.32 -42.37
N THR A 496 -42.64 -1.44 -41.70
CA THR A 496 -43.78 -1.68 -40.80
C THR A 496 -43.48 -1.38 -39.34
N GLU A 497 -42.21 -1.15 -38.96
CA GLU A 497 -41.85 -0.87 -37.56
C GLU A 497 -42.48 0.45 -37.10
N LEU A 498 -43.23 0.40 -36.01
CA LEU A 498 -43.92 1.58 -35.50
C LEU A 498 -42.92 2.54 -34.85
N GLY A 499 -43.05 3.83 -35.15
CA GLY A 499 -42.14 4.87 -34.66
C GLY A 499 -40.92 5.13 -35.56
N ARG A 500 -40.77 4.36 -36.65
CA ARG A 500 -39.67 4.56 -37.61
C ARG A 500 -39.63 5.94 -38.25
N THR A 501 -38.42 6.34 -38.64
CA THR A 501 -38.15 7.52 -39.49
C THR A 501 -37.81 7.12 -40.93
N ALA A 502 -37.63 8.12 -41.81
CA ALA A 502 -37.19 7.90 -43.19
C ALA A 502 -35.68 7.59 -43.33
N TYR A 503 -34.89 7.79 -42.26
CA TYR A 503 -33.42 7.77 -42.27
C TYR A 503 -32.81 6.48 -41.69
N GLU A 504 -33.66 5.48 -41.44
CA GLU A 504 -33.32 4.19 -40.85
C GLU A 504 -33.63 3.05 -41.83
N LYS A 505 -33.30 3.24 -43.12
CA LYS A 505 -33.55 2.23 -44.17
C LYS A 505 -32.85 0.90 -43.81
N LEU A 506 -33.62 -0.19 -43.79
CA LEU A 506 -33.09 -1.54 -43.63
C LEU A 506 -32.11 -1.90 -44.76
N HIS A 507 -30.93 -2.39 -44.40
CA HIS A 507 -29.91 -2.88 -45.33
C HIS A 507 -28.94 -3.82 -44.61
N ARG A 508 -28.26 -4.69 -45.37
CA ARG A 508 -27.30 -5.64 -44.81
C ARG A 508 -25.92 -5.00 -44.55
N VAL A 509 -25.37 -5.24 -43.36
CA VAL A 509 -24.02 -4.85 -42.94
C VAL A 509 -23.22 -6.08 -42.52
N THR A 510 -21.90 -6.09 -42.76
CA THR A 510 -20.98 -7.12 -42.24
C THR A 510 -19.84 -6.47 -41.45
N LEU A 511 -19.64 -6.89 -40.20
CA LEU A 511 -18.46 -6.59 -39.41
C LEU A 511 -17.48 -7.75 -39.53
N THR A 512 -16.28 -7.50 -40.07
CA THR A 512 -15.34 -8.58 -40.41
C THR A 512 -14.40 -8.95 -39.27
N HIS A 513 -14.27 -8.09 -38.26
CA HIS A 513 -13.41 -8.28 -37.10
C HIS A 513 -14.25 -8.42 -35.82
N GLU A 514 -13.78 -9.26 -34.90
CA GLU A 514 -14.27 -9.22 -33.53
C GLU A 514 -13.80 -7.94 -32.84
N PHE A 515 -14.60 -7.48 -31.89
CA PHE A 515 -14.24 -6.34 -31.04
C PHE A 515 -14.85 -6.55 -29.66
N TRP A 516 -14.51 -5.67 -28.74
CA TRP A 516 -15.04 -5.67 -27.39
C TRP A 516 -15.83 -4.38 -27.15
N LEU A 517 -16.95 -4.48 -26.45
CA LEU A 517 -17.79 -3.34 -26.10
C LEU A 517 -18.07 -3.33 -24.61
N GLY A 518 -18.08 -2.14 -23.99
CA GLY A 518 -18.43 -1.94 -22.59
C GLY A 518 -19.78 -2.56 -22.27
N ARG A 519 -19.83 -3.40 -21.23
CA ARG A 519 -21.08 -3.97 -20.73
C ARG A 519 -22.07 -2.89 -20.30
N TYR A 520 -21.53 -1.77 -19.85
CA TYR A 520 -22.27 -0.59 -19.40
C TYR A 520 -21.80 0.65 -20.19
N PRO A 521 -22.61 1.72 -20.25
CA PRO A 521 -22.08 3.04 -20.54
C PRO A 521 -20.98 3.39 -19.54
N VAL A 522 -19.98 4.19 -19.94
CA VAL A 522 -18.89 4.57 -19.05
C VAL A 522 -19.46 5.25 -17.81
N THR A 523 -19.09 4.75 -16.64
CA THR A 523 -19.59 5.27 -15.36
C THR A 523 -18.84 6.53 -14.93
N GLN A 524 -19.42 7.27 -13.99
CA GLN A 524 -18.77 8.47 -13.44
C GLN A 524 -17.46 8.16 -12.73
N GLY A 525 -17.37 7.02 -12.01
CA GLY A 525 -16.14 6.58 -11.35
C GLY A 525 -15.03 6.26 -12.37
N GLU A 526 -15.37 5.51 -13.41
CA GLU A 526 -14.45 5.18 -14.50
C GLU A 526 -13.97 6.41 -15.26
N TYR A 527 -14.89 7.34 -15.59
CA TYR A 527 -14.54 8.60 -16.25
C TYR A 527 -13.58 9.42 -15.40
N ALA A 528 -13.87 9.57 -14.11
CA ALA A 528 -13.02 10.30 -13.18
C ALA A 528 -11.63 9.66 -13.02
N ALA A 529 -11.54 8.33 -13.04
CA ALA A 529 -10.27 7.62 -12.96
C ALA A 529 -9.31 7.91 -14.15
N VAL A 530 -9.86 8.18 -15.34
CA VAL A 530 -9.08 8.46 -16.56
C VAL A 530 -8.89 9.96 -16.80
N MET A 531 -9.93 10.76 -16.55
CA MET A 531 -9.95 12.18 -16.91
C MET A 531 -9.58 13.11 -15.75
N GLY A 532 -9.71 12.64 -14.50
CA GLY A 532 -9.39 13.40 -13.28
C GLY A 532 -10.50 14.36 -12.85
N ASN A 533 -11.69 14.31 -13.47
CA ASN A 533 -12.85 15.13 -13.13
C ASN A 533 -14.17 14.37 -13.40
N ASN A 534 -15.31 14.93 -12.98
CA ASN A 534 -16.64 14.39 -13.24
C ASN A 534 -17.62 15.53 -13.63
N PRO A 535 -17.94 15.68 -14.93
CA PRO A 535 -18.79 16.76 -15.44
C PRO A 535 -20.31 16.51 -15.29
N SER A 536 -20.71 15.32 -14.83
CA SER A 536 -22.11 14.88 -14.81
C SER A 536 -22.98 15.74 -13.89
N HIS A 537 -24.21 16.02 -14.33
CA HIS A 537 -25.25 16.66 -13.55
C HIS A 537 -25.79 15.75 -12.44
N PHE A 538 -26.23 14.53 -12.78
CA PHE A 538 -26.72 13.56 -11.80
C PHE A 538 -25.54 12.86 -11.16
N LYS A 539 -25.48 12.74 -9.82
CA LYS A 539 -24.29 12.23 -9.14
C LYS A 539 -24.44 10.78 -8.69
N GLY A 540 -23.41 9.98 -8.93
CA GLY A 540 -23.26 8.61 -8.39
C GLY A 540 -22.19 7.85 -9.14
N GLU A 541 -21.25 7.20 -8.45
CA GLU A 541 -20.07 6.60 -9.08
C GLU A 541 -20.41 5.55 -10.14
N ARG A 542 -21.47 4.75 -9.90
CA ARG A 542 -21.98 3.75 -10.86
C ARG A 542 -23.12 4.26 -11.75
N ARG A 543 -23.41 5.56 -11.76
CA ARG A 543 -24.28 6.16 -12.78
C ARG A 543 -23.46 6.40 -14.05
N PRO A 544 -24.08 6.40 -15.24
CA PRO A 544 -23.37 6.76 -16.46
C PRO A 544 -22.83 8.18 -16.35
N VAL A 545 -21.65 8.41 -16.93
CA VAL A 545 -21.15 9.76 -17.15
C VAL A 545 -22.03 10.42 -18.22
N GLU A 546 -22.59 11.57 -17.89
CA GLU A 546 -23.26 12.45 -18.84
C GLU A 546 -22.70 13.88 -18.78
N ASN A 547 -23.23 14.76 -19.63
CA ASN A 547 -22.72 16.12 -19.83
C ASN A 547 -21.30 16.13 -20.39
N VAL A 548 -21.00 15.16 -21.26
CA VAL A 548 -19.72 15.00 -21.97
C VAL A 548 -19.91 15.22 -23.47
N SER A 549 -19.01 15.99 -24.06
CA SER A 549 -18.97 16.19 -25.51
C SER A 549 -18.34 14.99 -26.22
N TRP A 550 -18.53 14.89 -27.54
CA TRP A 550 -17.88 13.86 -28.33
C TRP A 550 -16.35 13.98 -28.24
N GLU A 551 -15.83 15.20 -28.28
CA GLU A 551 -14.39 15.45 -28.16
C GLU A 551 -13.83 14.93 -26.82
N GLU A 552 -14.54 15.15 -25.73
CA GLU A 552 -14.15 14.64 -24.41
C GLU A 552 -14.25 13.13 -24.30
N ALA A 553 -15.26 12.51 -24.90
CA ALA A 553 -15.39 11.06 -24.97
C ALA A 553 -14.24 10.44 -25.78
N THR A 554 -13.84 11.07 -26.89
CA THR A 554 -12.66 10.62 -27.66
C THR A 554 -11.33 10.86 -26.94
N GLU A 555 -11.20 11.96 -26.20
CA GLU A 555 -10.02 12.23 -25.38
C GLU A 555 -9.87 11.19 -24.26
N PHE A 556 -10.98 10.81 -23.61
CA PHE A 556 -11.00 9.71 -22.66
C PHE A 556 -10.46 8.41 -23.29
N CYS A 557 -10.98 8.03 -24.46
CA CYS A 557 -10.54 6.84 -25.19
C CYS A 557 -9.05 6.91 -25.58
N ARG A 558 -8.58 8.10 -25.99
CA ARG A 558 -7.17 8.35 -26.34
C ARG A 558 -6.26 8.18 -25.13
N ARG A 559 -6.62 8.77 -23.98
CA ARG A 559 -5.85 8.61 -22.73
C ARG A 559 -5.80 7.17 -22.30
N LEU A 560 -6.93 6.45 -22.37
CA LEU A 560 -6.99 5.05 -22.03
C LEU A 560 -6.10 4.19 -22.95
N THR A 561 -6.12 4.48 -24.25
CA THR A 561 -5.20 3.86 -25.23
C THR A 561 -3.74 4.16 -24.89
N GLN A 562 -3.40 5.39 -24.55
CA GLN A 562 -2.03 5.74 -24.17
C GLN A 562 -1.59 5.04 -22.88
N LEU A 563 -2.46 4.95 -21.87
CA LEU A 563 -2.20 4.19 -20.65
C LEU A 563 -1.91 2.71 -20.96
N GLY A 564 -2.70 2.09 -21.85
CA GLY A 564 -2.44 0.72 -22.30
C GLY A 564 -1.12 0.56 -23.07
N ARG A 565 -0.75 1.55 -23.90
CA ARG A 565 0.54 1.58 -24.60
C ARG A 565 1.72 1.74 -23.65
N ASP A 566 1.62 2.64 -22.67
CA ASP A 566 2.65 2.89 -21.65
C ASP A 566 2.84 1.66 -20.75
N ALA A 567 1.72 0.99 -20.43
CA ALA A 567 1.67 -0.30 -19.76
C ALA A 567 2.15 -1.46 -20.65
N GLY A 568 2.39 -1.22 -21.94
CA GLY A 568 2.92 -2.20 -22.89
C GLY A 568 2.04 -3.43 -23.07
N VAL A 569 0.72 -3.27 -22.85
CA VAL A 569 -0.34 -4.28 -23.06
C VAL A 569 -1.08 -4.08 -24.37
N LEU A 570 -0.85 -2.96 -25.05
CA LEU A 570 -1.60 -2.52 -26.22
C LEU A 570 -0.63 -2.19 -27.37
N GLY A 571 -0.79 -2.90 -28.49
CA GLY A 571 0.00 -2.70 -29.71
C GLY A 571 -0.50 -1.53 -30.57
N PRO A 572 0.23 -1.13 -31.63
CA PRO A 572 -0.17 0.01 -32.46
C PRO A 572 -1.47 -0.21 -33.24
N GLU A 573 -1.84 -1.47 -33.51
CA GLU A 573 -3.02 -1.86 -34.30
C GLU A 573 -4.32 -1.93 -33.49
N VAL A 574 -4.25 -1.77 -32.17
CA VAL A 574 -5.41 -1.85 -31.25
C VAL A 574 -5.63 -0.49 -30.61
N ALA A 575 -6.87 -0.17 -30.28
CA ALA A 575 -7.20 1.02 -29.50
C ALA A 575 -8.48 0.85 -28.68
N PHE A 576 -8.54 1.61 -27.59
CA PHE A 576 -9.79 1.98 -26.96
C PHE A 576 -10.37 3.18 -27.71
N ARG A 577 -11.63 3.10 -28.13
CA ARG A 577 -12.31 4.08 -28.97
C ARG A 577 -13.81 4.10 -28.73
N LEU A 578 -14.50 5.06 -29.33
CA LEU A 578 -15.95 4.97 -29.47
C LEU A 578 -16.32 3.85 -30.46
N PRO A 579 -17.46 3.17 -30.27
CA PRO A 579 -17.97 2.25 -31.28
C PRO A 579 -18.32 3.01 -32.55
N THR A 580 -18.18 2.35 -33.70
CA THR A 580 -18.87 2.80 -34.91
C THR A 580 -20.36 2.65 -34.67
N GLU A 581 -21.13 3.39 -35.45
CA GLU A 581 -22.58 3.29 -35.39
C GLU A 581 -23.08 1.88 -35.71
N ALA A 582 -22.49 1.22 -36.70
CA ALA A 582 -22.84 -0.14 -37.06
C ALA A 582 -22.45 -1.14 -35.98
N GLU A 583 -21.27 -0.97 -35.36
CA GLU A 583 -20.87 -1.76 -34.19
C GLU A 583 -21.86 -1.60 -33.04
N TRP A 584 -22.32 -0.37 -32.77
CA TRP A 584 -23.28 -0.09 -31.71
C TRP A 584 -24.64 -0.78 -31.98
N GLU A 585 -25.18 -0.66 -33.19
CA GLU A 585 -26.48 -1.27 -33.51
C GLU A 585 -26.42 -2.80 -33.56
N TYR A 586 -25.36 -3.35 -34.13
CA TYR A 586 -25.10 -4.79 -34.13
C TYR A 586 -25.05 -5.34 -32.69
N ALA A 587 -24.29 -4.66 -31.83
CA ALA A 587 -24.16 -4.99 -30.42
C ALA A 587 -25.48 -4.82 -29.67
N CYS A 588 -26.25 -3.76 -29.94
CA CYS A 588 -27.58 -3.54 -29.35
C CYS A 588 -28.50 -4.72 -29.67
N ARG A 589 -28.60 -5.09 -30.95
CA ARG A 589 -29.47 -6.15 -31.47
C ARG A 589 -29.07 -7.54 -30.97
N ALA A 590 -27.78 -7.85 -30.84
CA ALA A 590 -27.30 -9.16 -30.38
C ALA A 590 -28.00 -10.36 -31.07
N GLY A 591 -28.22 -10.24 -32.39
CA GLY A 591 -28.89 -11.24 -33.23
C GLY A 591 -30.42 -11.16 -33.31
N THR A 592 -31.05 -10.17 -32.67
CA THR A 592 -32.50 -9.90 -32.78
C THR A 592 -32.83 -8.97 -33.95
N THR A 593 -34.05 -9.05 -34.45
CA THR A 593 -34.51 -8.23 -35.59
C THR A 593 -35.64 -7.25 -35.25
N GLY A 594 -36.23 -7.37 -34.06
CA GLY A 594 -37.29 -6.47 -33.59
C GLY A 594 -36.80 -5.04 -33.32
N ALA A 595 -37.71 -4.20 -32.83
CA ALA A 595 -37.41 -2.83 -32.43
C ALA A 595 -36.52 -2.76 -31.16
N PHE A 596 -36.60 -3.79 -30.31
CA PHE A 596 -35.79 -3.94 -29.11
C PHE A 596 -35.01 -5.26 -29.09
N ASN A 597 -33.95 -5.33 -28.27
CA ASN A 597 -32.98 -6.42 -28.19
C ASN A 597 -33.49 -7.77 -27.63
N ASN A 598 -34.81 -7.91 -27.44
CA ASN A 598 -35.50 -9.13 -27.05
C ASN A 598 -36.53 -9.59 -28.10
N ASP A 599 -36.39 -9.13 -29.35
CA ASP A 599 -37.31 -9.37 -30.48
C ASP A 599 -38.72 -8.74 -30.30
N SER A 600 -38.91 -7.85 -29.31
CA SER A 600 -40.18 -7.11 -29.17
C SER A 600 -40.31 -5.97 -30.17
N GLU A 601 -41.54 -5.71 -30.60
CA GLU A 601 -41.92 -4.54 -31.38
C GLU A 601 -42.13 -3.30 -30.49
N CYS A 602 -41.95 -2.10 -31.04
CA CYS A 602 -42.40 -0.88 -30.38
C CYS A 602 -43.92 -0.75 -30.55
N THR A 603 -44.67 -0.83 -29.45
CA THR A 603 -46.14 -0.81 -29.46
C THR A 603 -46.70 0.54 -29.01
N MET A 604 -45.96 1.28 -28.19
CA MET A 604 -46.38 2.55 -27.61
C MET A 604 -45.30 3.63 -27.77
N PRO A 605 -45.03 4.15 -29.00
CA PRO A 605 -43.87 5.00 -29.29
C PRO A 605 -43.77 6.28 -28.44
N ALA A 606 -44.90 6.86 -28.05
CA ALA A 606 -44.99 8.04 -27.17
C ALA A 606 -45.57 7.72 -25.77
N GLY A 607 -45.84 6.44 -25.51
CA GLY A 607 -46.55 5.94 -24.35
C GLY A 607 -45.70 5.04 -23.46
N LYS A 608 -46.35 4.31 -22.58
CA LYS A 608 -45.70 3.33 -21.72
C LYS A 608 -45.51 2.02 -22.48
N ASP A 609 -44.33 1.79 -23.04
CA ASP A 609 -44.03 0.58 -23.81
C ASP A 609 -43.64 -0.59 -22.87
N PRO A 610 -44.30 -1.75 -22.98
CA PRO A 610 -44.05 -2.89 -22.09
C PRO A 610 -42.64 -3.47 -22.21
N ALA A 611 -41.97 -3.35 -23.36
CA ALA A 611 -40.61 -3.85 -23.52
C ALA A 611 -39.60 -3.02 -22.71
N LEU A 612 -39.74 -1.70 -22.72
CA LEU A 612 -38.83 -0.79 -22.01
C LEU A 612 -38.94 -0.87 -20.49
N GLU A 613 -40.03 -1.41 -19.92
CA GLU A 613 -40.09 -1.67 -18.49
C GLU A 613 -38.97 -2.61 -18.01
N GLN A 614 -38.59 -3.57 -18.85
CA GLN A 614 -37.53 -4.55 -18.57
C GLN A 614 -36.17 -4.10 -19.12
N LEU A 615 -36.15 -3.43 -20.27
CA LEU A 615 -34.91 -3.20 -21.03
C LEU A 615 -34.27 -1.83 -20.82
N GLY A 616 -35.02 -0.83 -20.32
CA GLY A 616 -34.63 0.55 -20.50
C GLY A 616 -35.11 1.55 -19.46
N TRP A 617 -34.31 2.58 -19.23
CA TRP A 617 -34.71 3.77 -18.48
C TRP A 617 -35.08 4.89 -19.45
N TYR A 618 -36.35 5.28 -19.48
CA TYR A 618 -36.92 6.25 -20.44
C TYR A 618 -37.99 7.12 -19.75
N ASP A 619 -38.62 8.04 -20.49
CA ASP A 619 -39.44 9.11 -19.91
C ASP A 619 -40.58 8.64 -19.00
N LYS A 620 -41.12 7.43 -19.21
CA LYS A 620 -42.22 6.90 -18.38
C LYS A 620 -41.79 6.18 -17.10
N ASN A 621 -40.53 5.78 -16.96
CA ASN A 621 -40.07 4.98 -15.82
C ASN A 621 -38.80 5.48 -15.13
N SER A 622 -38.10 6.47 -15.69
CA SER A 622 -36.83 6.96 -15.15
C SER A 622 -36.98 7.96 -14.00
N GLY A 623 -38.16 8.56 -13.81
CA GLY A 623 -38.31 9.67 -12.88
C GLY A 623 -37.56 10.94 -13.29
N ASN A 624 -37.22 11.07 -14.59
CA ASN A 624 -36.49 12.20 -15.16
C ASN A 624 -35.04 12.35 -14.65
N GLU A 625 -34.38 11.23 -14.37
CA GLU A 625 -32.95 11.17 -14.03
C GLU A 625 -32.27 9.93 -14.62
N THR A 626 -30.93 9.94 -14.66
CA THR A 626 -30.15 8.74 -14.95
C THR A 626 -30.30 7.70 -13.84
N HIS A 627 -29.93 6.44 -14.07
CA HIS A 627 -29.95 5.38 -13.06
C HIS A 627 -28.60 4.67 -12.97
N LEU A 628 -28.42 3.83 -11.95
CA LEU A 628 -27.21 3.01 -11.87
C LEU A 628 -27.17 2.09 -13.10
N VAL A 629 -25.97 1.91 -13.65
CA VAL A 629 -25.80 1.01 -14.80
C VAL A 629 -26.10 -0.43 -14.40
N GLY A 630 -26.69 -1.18 -15.33
CA GLY A 630 -26.94 -2.61 -15.15
C GLY A 630 -28.16 -2.98 -14.29
N GLU A 631 -29.08 -2.05 -14.04
CA GLU A 631 -30.32 -2.33 -13.28
C GLU A 631 -31.48 -2.88 -14.14
N LYS A 632 -31.35 -2.81 -15.46
CA LYS A 632 -32.26 -3.40 -16.45
C LYS A 632 -31.72 -4.70 -17.02
N GLU A 633 -32.54 -5.45 -17.76
CA GLU A 633 -32.11 -6.71 -18.34
C GLU A 633 -31.06 -6.49 -19.45
N PRO A 634 -29.99 -7.32 -19.50
CA PRO A 634 -29.02 -7.27 -20.58
C PRO A 634 -29.53 -7.97 -21.84
N ASN A 635 -28.92 -7.67 -22.98
CA ASN A 635 -29.11 -8.48 -24.18
C ASN A 635 -28.35 -9.82 -24.13
N ARG A 636 -28.48 -10.63 -25.20
CA ARG A 636 -27.85 -11.97 -25.32
C ARG A 636 -26.31 -11.95 -25.24
N TRP A 637 -25.67 -10.80 -25.39
CA TRP A 637 -24.21 -10.64 -25.28
C TRP A 637 -23.78 -10.00 -23.95
N GLY A 638 -24.70 -9.81 -23.00
CA GLY A 638 -24.41 -9.27 -21.68
C GLY A 638 -24.20 -7.75 -21.67
N LEU A 639 -24.75 -7.04 -22.65
CA LEU A 639 -24.72 -5.58 -22.71
C LEU A 639 -26.00 -5.02 -22.08
N TYR A 640 -25.83 -4.07 -21.17
CA TYR A 640 -26.88 -3.40 -20.41
C TYR A 640 -27.11 -1.98 -20.93
N ASP A 641 -28.29 -1.43 -20.61
CA ASP A 641 -28.65 -0.04 -20.87
C ASP A 641 -28.54 0.36 -22.35
N MET A 642 -28.73 -0.59 -23.28
CA MET A 642 -28.71 -0.32 -24.73
C MET A 642 -29.99 0.40 -25.22
N HIS A 643 -30.99 0.56 -24.34
CA HIS A 643 -32.31 1.14 -24.63
C HIS A 643 -32.72 2.20 -23.58
N GLY A 644 -31.94 3.27 -23.44
CA GLY A 644 -32.24 4.38 -22.53
C GLY A 644 -31.09 4.73 -21.59
N ASN A 645 -31.41 5.30 -20.43
CA ASN A 645 -30.49 5.88 -19.44
C ASN A 645 -29.74 7.11 -20.00
N VAL A 646 -28.83 6.92 -20.95
CA VAL A 646 -28.14 8.01 -21.66
C VAL A 646 -28.00 7.68 -23.16
N TRP A 647 -28.10 8.72 -23.99
CA TRP A 647 -27.66 8.64 -25.38
C TRP A 647 -26.16 8.40 -25.43
N GLU A 648 -25.71 7.58 -26.37
CA GLU A 648 -24.30 7.20 -26.49
C GLU A 648 -23.67 7.74 -27.78
N TRP A 649 -22.56 8.46 -27.63
CA TRP A 649 -21.75 8.91 -28.77
C TRP A 649 -21.16 7.75 -29.58
N CYS A 650 -21.32 7.81 -30.90
CA CYS A 650 -20.63 6.95 -31.87
C CYS A 650 -19.50 7.69 -32.59
N LEU A 651 -18.62 6.94 -33.24
CA LEU A 651 -17.50 7.48 -34.02
C LEU A 651 -17.96 8.22 -35.28
N ASP A 652 -19.04 7.73 -35.90
CA ASP A 652 -19.56 8.17 -37.19
C ASP A 652 -19.94 9.65 -37.21
N ARG A 653 -19.53 10.31 -38.30
CA ARG A 653 -20.02 11.64 -38.66
C ARG A 653 -21.37 11.54 -39.35
N ALA A 654 -22.13 12.64 -39.29
CA ALA A 654 -23.41 12.75 -39.99
C ALA A 654 -23.72 14.19 -40.36
N GLU A 655 -24.50 14.36 -41.42
CA GLU A 655 -25.31 15.58 -41.63
C GLU A 655 -26.63 15.43 -40.87
N TRP A 656 -27.15 16.54 -40.31
CA TRP A 656 -28.29 16.50 -39.38
C TRP A 656 -29.41 17.51 -39.69
N SER A 657 -29.54 17.98 -40.94
CA SER A 657 -30.52 19.03 -41.31
C SER A 657 -31.98 18.60 -41.06
N ASP A 658 -32.47 17.62 -41.82
CA ASP A 658 -33.84 17.11 -41.74
C ASP A 658 -33.92 15.70 -41.10
N GLY A 659 -32.75 15.12 -40.81
CA GLY A 659 -32.56 13.81 -40.19
C GLY A 659 -31.09 13.39 -40.24
N VAL A 660 -30.77 12.18 -39.75
CA VAL A 660 -29.39 11.69 -39.69
C VAL A 660 -29.00 11.05 -41.02
N VAL A 661 -28.17 11.74 -41.81
CA VAL A 661 -27.69 11.26 -43.10
C VAL A 661 -26.22 10.87 -43.01
N THR A 662 -25.94 9.62 -43.37
CA THR A 662 -24.60 9.05 -43.47
C THR A 662 -24.45 8.33 -44.82
N ASN A 663 -23.22 8.25 -45.33
CA ASN A 663 -22.92 7.48 -46.56
C ASN A 663 -22.75 5.97 -46.30
N THR A 664 -23.19 5.48 -45.13
CA THR A 664 -23.05 4.08 -44.67
C THR A 664 -24.28 3.22 -44.94
N TYR A 665 -25.43 3.81 -45.29
CA TYR A 665 -26.68 3.09 -45.56
C TYR A 665 -26.71 2.49 -46.97
N VAL A 666 -25.78 1.56 -47.21
CA VAL A 666 -25.52 0.91 -48.50
C VAL A 666 -25.61 -0.60 -48.33
N GLU A 667 -26.36 -1.26 -49.21
CA GLU A 667 -26.58 -2.70 -49.16
C GLU A 667 -25.25 -3.49 -49.27
N GLY A 668 -24.99 -4.36 -48.29
CA GLY A 668 -23.83 -5.26 -48.27
C GLY A 668 -22.51 -4.59 -47.86
N ILE A 669 -22.55 -3.41 -47.24
CA ILE A 669 -21.34 -2.69 -46.81
C ILE A 669 -20.58 -3.46 -45.70
N GLN A 670 -19.25 -3.36 -45.73
CA GLN A 670 -18.35 -4.00 -44.77
C GLN A 670 -17.67 -2.96 -43.88
N ASP A 671 -17.62 -3.22 -42.57
CA ASP A 671 -17.01 -2.38 -41.53
C ASP A 671 -17.28 -0.86 -41.72
N PRO A 672 -18.56 -0.44 -41.89
CA PRO A 672 -18.87 0.93 -42.29
C PRO A 672 -18.53 1.95 -41.19
N VAL A 673 -17.91 3.05 -41.61
CA VAL A 673 -17.75 4.28 -40.80
C VAL A 673 -17.94 5.51 -41.68
N CYS A 674 -18.80 6.43 -41.25
CA CYS A 674 -18.99 7.69 -41.94
C CYS A 674 -17.97 8.75 -41.48
N TRP A 675 -17.20 9.29 -42.41
CA TRP A 675 -16.22 10.36 -42.17
C TRP A 675 -16.66 11.72 -42.75
N GLU A 676 -17.91 11.85 -43.15
CA GLU A 676 -18.47 13.06 -43.77
C GLU A 676 -19.57 13.67 -42.90
N GLY A 677 -19.74 14.99 -42.97
CA GLY A 677 -20.69 15.72 -42.13
C GLY A 677 -20.05 16.40 -40.92
N ALA A 678 -20.75 17.43 -40.44
CA ALA A 678 -20.28 18.24 -39.31
C ALA A 678 -20.62 17.63 -37.95
N GLY A 679 -21.56 16.68 -37.90
CA GLY A 679 -22.15 16.16 -36.67
C GLY A 679 -21.52 14.84 -36.27
N ARG A 680 -22.03 14.28 -35.18
CA ARG A 680 -21.71 12.93 -34.71
C ARG A 680 -22.98 12.20 -34.33
N VAL A 681 -23.05 10.93 -34.73
CA VAL A 681 -24.17 10.06 -34.39
C VAL A 681 -24.24 9.84 -32.89
N VAL A 682 -25.45 9.83 -32.34
CA VAL A 682 -25.78 9.30 -31.01
C VAL A 682 -26.89 8.27 -31.10
N ARG A 683 -26.82 7.23 -30.26
CA ARG A 683 -27.74 6.08 -30.26
C ARG A 683 -28.32 5.76 -28.88
N GLY A 684 -29.39 4.96 -28.86
CA GLY A 684 -29.88 4.25 -27.68
C GLY A 684 -31.00 4.90 -26.88
N GLY A 685 -31.26 6.19 -27.06
CA GLY A 685 -32.23 6.89 -26.22
C GLY A 685 -31.68 7.26 -24.84
N GLY A 686 -32.34 8.15 -24.12
CA GLY A 686 -31.94 8.57 -22.77
C GLY A 686 -33.10 8.53 -21.80
N TYR A 687 -32.84 8.81 -20.53
CA TYR A 687 -33.86 8.76 -19.47
C TYR A 687 -35.09 9.64 -19.71
N TRP A 688 -35.00 10.68 -20.53
CA TRP A 688 -36.12 11.58 -20.87
C TRP A 688 -36.71 11.31 -22.27
N ALA A 689 -36.17 10.34 -22.99
CA ALA A 689 -36.60 10.02 -24.34
C ALA A 689 -37.91 9.21 -24.31
N ASP A 690 -38.76 9.40 -25.33
CA ASP A 690 -39.92 8.54 -25.52
C ASP A 690 -39.51 7.15 -26.02
N ALA A 691 -40.43 6.19 -25.99
CA ALA A 691 -40.12 4.80 -26.34
C ALA A 691 -39.61 4.63 -27.78
N ARG A 692 -40.08 5.49 -28.70
CA ARG A 692 -39.63 5.54 -30.09
C ARG A 692 -38.13 5.77 -30.20
N LEU A 693 -37.60 6.70 -29.40
CA LEU A 693 -36.19 7.09 -29.42
C LEU A 693 -35.26 6.06 -28.77
N CYS A 694 -35.81 5.04 -28.10
CA CYS A 694 -35.05 3.96 -27.48
C CYS A 694 -34.94 2.70 -28.36
N ARG A 695 -35.50 2.68 -29.58
CA ARG A 695 -35.41 1.53 -30.50
C ARG A 695 -33.96 1.31 -30.97
N SER A 696 -33.61 0.07 -31.29
CA SER A 696 -32.26 -0.27 -31.81
C SER A 696 -31.87 0.55 -33.05
N ALA A 697 -32.84 0.79 -33.94
CA ALA A 697 -32.64 1.50 -35.20
C ALA A 697 -32.77 3.02 -35.10
N ASP A 698 -33.14 3.58 -33.93
CA ASP A 698 -33.31 5.03 -33.77
C ASP A 698 -31.94 5.73 -33.69
N ARG A 699 -31.86 6.94 -34.26
CA ARG A 699 -30.61 7.64 -34.51
C ARG A 699 -30.84 9.13 -34.41
N LEU A 700 -29.96 9.80 -33.70
CA LEU A 700 -29.84 11.25 -33.73
C LEU A 700 -28.41 11.64 -34.08
N ALA A 701 -28.21 12.92 -34.38
CA ALA A 701 -26.88 13.49 -34.56
C ALA A 701 -26.80 14.83 -33.87
N ASN A 702 -25.65 15.11 -33.27
CA ASN A 702 -25.38 16.34 -32.53
C ASN A 702 -24.03 16.92 -32.93
N GLY A 703 -23.83 18.22 -32.67
CA GLY A 703 -22.53 18.85 -32.84
C GLY A 703 -21.48 18.26 -31.88
N PRO A 704 -20.21 18.08 -32.31
CA PRO A 704 -19.20 17.36 -31.53
C PRO A 704 -18.81 18.06 -30.21
N ILE A 705 -19.02 19.38 -30.11
CA ILE A 705 -18.77 20.18 -28.90
C ILE A 705 -19.97 20.26 -27.96
N LEU A 706 -21.14 19.76 -28.39
CA LEU A 706 -22.35 19.81 -27.58
C LEU A 706 -22.19 18.89 -26.37
N ARG A 707 -22.53 19.41 -25.19
CA ARG A 707 -22.75 18.59 -23.98
C ARG A 707 -24.24 18.56 -23.68
N GLY A 708 -24.72 17.42 -23.19
CA GLY A 708 -26.10 17.27 -22.77
C GLY A 708 -26.21 16.43 -21.51
N VAL A 709 -27.14 16.79 -20.62
CA VAL A 709 -27.38 16.09 -19.34
C VAL A 709 -27.93 14.68 -19.48
N SER A 710 -28.07 14.21 -20.73
CA SER A 710 -28.54 12.88 -21.10
C SER A 710 -27.64 12.22 -22.15
N ILE A 711 -26.47 12.79 -22.42
CA ILE A 711 -25.53 12.29 -23.44
C ILE A 711 -24.27 11.84 -22.72
N GLY A 712 -24.01 10.54 -22.83
CA GLY A 712 -22.80 9.86 -22.38
C GLY A 712 -22.15 9.10 -23.55
N PHE A 713 -21.46 8.02 -23.24
CA PHE A 713 -20.85 7.16 -24.24
C PHE A 713 -20.49 5.79 -23.64
N ARG A 714 -20.14 4.86 -24.53
CA ARG A 714 -19.67 3.51 -24.20
C ARG A 714 -18.32 3.27 -24.86
N LEU A 715 -17.50 2.47 -24.18
CA LEU A 715 -16.16 2.14 -24.63
C LEU A 715 -16.19 0.95 -25.59
N ALA A 716 -15.46 1.04 -26.70
CA ALA A 716 -15.10 -0.09 -27.54
C ALA A 716 -13.58 -0.34 -27.49
N ALA A 717 -13.16 -1.59 -27.63
CA ALA A 717 -11.76 -1.98 -27.81
C ALA A 717 -11.63 -2.93 -29.00
N GLY A 718 -10.73 -2.64 -29.92
CA GLY A 718 -10.56 -3.44 -31.13
C GLY A 718 -9.55 -2.82 -32.07
N GLN A 719 -9.62 -3.17 -33.35
CA GLN A 719 -8.73 -2.60 -34.36
C GLN A 719 -8.78 -1.06 -34.34
N GLN A 720 -7.61 -0.45 -34.43
CA GLN A 720 -7.44 0.97 -34.65
C GLN A 720 -8.03 1.31 -36.03
N LEU A 721 -9.10 2.10 -36.05
CA LEU A 721 -9.69 2.58 -37.30
C LEU A 721 -8.86 3.76 -37.82
N ALA A 722 -8.68 3.81 -39.14
CA ALA A 722 -8.01 4.89 -39.86
C ALA A 722 -9.03 5.59 -40.78
N ASP A 723 -8.84 6.90 -40.99
CA ASP A 723 -9.69 7.63 -41.94
C ASP A 723 -9.21 7.39 -43.39
N ARG A 724 -9.93 7.99 -44.37
CA ARG A 724 -9.64 7.83 -45.81
C ARG A 724 -8.23 8.25 -46.26
N SER A 725 -7.44 8.93 -45.41
CA SER A 725 -6.05 9.30 -45.69
C SER A 725 -5.03 8.26 -45.21
N GLY A 726 -5.47 7.19 -44.54
CA GLY A 726 -4.59 6.22 -43.88
C GLY A 726 -3.96 6.75 -42.59
N ALA A 727 -4.31 7.98 -42.16
CA ALA A 727 -3.94 8.48 -40.85
C ALA A 727 -4.83 7.84 -39.78
N PRO A 728 -4.28 7.48 -38.60
CA PRO A 728 -5.12 7.21 -37.44
C PRO A 728 -6.02 8.44 -37.21
N VAL A 729 -7.30 8.20 -36.88
CA VAL A 729 -8.30 9.25 -36.63
C VAL A 729 -7.64 10.41 -35.87
N PRO A 730 -7.70 11.66 -36.39
CA PRO A 730 -6.87 12.73 -35.89
C PRO A 730 -7.07 12.90 -34.39
N GLU A 731 -5.95 12.92 -33.67
CA GLU A 731 -5.84 13.51 -32.34
C GLU A 731 -6.63 14.82 -32.39
N ALA A 732 -7.64 14.99 -31.53
CA ALA A 732 -8.31 16.27 -31.37
C ALA A 732 -7.22 17.35 -31.32
N PRO A 733 -7.30 18.42 -32.13
CA PRO A 733 -6.25 19.43 -32.14
C PRO A 733 -6.06 19.87 -30.71
N ALA A 734 -4.84 19.73 -30.19
CA ALA A 734 -4.51 19.98 -28.79
C ALA A 734 -5.27 21.23 -28.35
N GLY A 735 -6.36 21.00 -27.59
CA GLY A 735 -7.18 22.09 -27.09
C GLY A 735 -6.22 23.04 -26.40
N ARG A 736 -6.34 24.34 -26.69
CA ARG A 736 -5.50 25.37 -26.08
C ARG A 736 -5.27 25.01 -24.61
N PRO A 737 -4.02 25.03 -24.13
CA PRO A 737 -3.73 24.64 -22.76
C PRO A 737 -4.67 25.43 -21.87
N VAL A 738 -5.43 24.73 -21.02
CA VAL A 738 -6.06 25.35 -19.87
C VAL A 738 -4.90 25.95 -19.09
N LEU A 739 -4.70 27.25 -19.24
CA LEU A 739 -3.72 28.00 -18.48
C LEU A 739 -4.10 27.85 -17.00
N GLY A 740 -3.28 27.11 -16.27
CA GLY A 740 -3.35 27.00 -14.81
C GLY A 740 -3.59 25.59 -14.29
N ALA A 741 -2.60 24.71 -14.41
CA ALA A 741 -2.31 23.68 -13.42
C ALA A 741 -0.86 23.23 -13.63
N GLU A 742 0.04 23.75 -12.80
CA GLU A 742 1.43 23.29 -12.73
C GLU A 742 1.47 21.82 -12.28
N ASP A 743 2.57 21.12 -12.60
CA ASP A 743 2.86 19.71 -12.32
C ASP A 743 2.71 19.25 -10.84
N ASN A 744 2.34 20.14 -9.92
CA ASN A 744 2.12 19.86 -8.50
C ASN A 744 0.71 19.36 -8.14
N ASP A 745 -0.29 19.47 -9.02
CA ASP A 745 -1.67 19.05 -8.70
C ASP A 745 -2.01 17.61 -9.09
N ARG A 746 -1.07 16.89 -9.74
CA ARG A 746 -1.27 15.46 -10.04
C ARG A 746 -1.29 14.61 -8.77
N GLU A 747 -0.44 14.86 -7.77
CA GLU A 747 -0.40 14.06 -6.53
C GLU A 747 -1.61 14.28 -5.59
N SER A 748 -2.25 15.46 -5.61
CA SER A 748 -3.41 15.74 -4.75
C SER A 748 -4.70 15.07 -5.25
N LEU A 749 -4.82 14.89 -6.57
CA LEU A 749 -5.99 14.25 -7.21
C LEU A 749 -6.02 12.72 -7.02
N TRP A 750 -4.86 12.04 -6.95
CA TRP A 750 -4.80 10.59 -6.67
C TRP A 750 -4.97 10.24 -5.18
N ALA A 751 -4.79 11.20 -4.27
CA ALA A 751 -5.03 11.01 -2.84
C ALA A 751 -6.53 11.00 -2.48
N SER A 752 -7.35 11.70 -3.27
CA SER A 752 -8.79 11.87 -3.01
C SER A 752 -9.64 10.67 -3.45
N ALA A 753 -9.15 9.87 -4.40
CA ALA A 753 -9.83 8.68 -4.92
C ALA A 753 -9.57 7.39 -4.10
N ARG A 754 -8.77 7.44 -3.03
CA ARG A 754 -8.49 6.29 -2.13
C ARG A 754 -9.28 6.34 -0.81
N ALA A 755 -10.14 7.34 -0.63
CA ALA A 755 -10.84 7.59 0.63
C ALA A 755 -12.35 7.31 0.58
N TYR A 756 -12.85 6.60 -0.43
CA TYR A 756 -14.22 6.09 -0.51
C TYR A 756 -14.23 4.59 -0.79
#